data_AF-A0A917B1T1-F1
#
_entry.id   AF-A0A917B1T1-F1
#
_cell.length_a   1.000
_cell.length_b   1.000
_cell.length_c   1.000
_cell.angle_alpha   90.00
_cell.angle_beta   90.00
_cell.angle_gamma   90.00
#
_symmetry.space_group_name_H-M   'P 1'
#
loop_
_entity.id
_entity.type
_entity.pdbx_description
1 polymer ?
#
loop_
_entity_poly.entity_id
_entity_poly.type
_entity_poly.pdbx_seq_one_letter_code
_entity_poly.pdbx_strand_id
1 'polypeptide(L)'
;MATKDPWEWLSLVDIDGPFLSKSALKSVFPSGLDRPFNAIDDVNSTFVYEHTLWAKAWTDRHGRTDVSGGLGWRDRWVTAVLRDLLQWGEHLVENPDPTLVASSPDGDVTVRPWAALDVGNGPAALVVVVDPTEDLHRIGSDGWAADSIDRTAALLRETGITAGLVTDGRWWGIVSAVSGVITASGVFDSLIWRGERGSRDAFFALVGLVSLAGGASEKRLPMLFEASVASAEAITEALGDQVRRAVELVLQAMSESHLRALANGEDSPLPGDSKEVYEAAVSVLMRVVFLLFAEERGLLPQHQMYRDSYAIAGVRVDLEREAQNDTEEALDHTWETWHRLLAASTAIYSGATFEDTRMPAYGGSMFDPTRFPWLRSTNAQGLLTVRVSDRVMLKVLQAVQIAHVGGEARQLSFRDLDVEQIGYVYEGLLGYSAEYTTDVVVGLHGKSGYEPEIALTELNELVGAATSGADFAKKLTDHLSKSQANAKPATARQIAKAFEADEATNVADARTRLRYVLLGRTDIVDQLAPLHALIRNDLRDFPYVVPAGGLVMTESAQRANTGTHYTPRSLAEEVVLHALEPLVYSPGPLDTENQDDWVLKSSTEILNLKVADIAAGSGAFLVAAARYLAGRVIEARSKEGLTIDENEDVKRWAIREVVARCLYGADINGMAVEMCKLSLWLVSMDPGKPFSFVDDRVFHGNSLLGVTAERQLRSQHIDPGRSRLLPSKLLQLDVDSDLEKAAQLRRELSSGQVDNADRMRSTRAKRKLLEESRGVTAKLRDIADGIIAAGLLEGGHPGRALEARYNELADALFAAHPPNRGDSDRNQLDAILNAGLTPEVEVGARRWRPLHWIIETPDVLIDRGGFDAIIGNPPFLGGKRVSGAVGSNVREWLVNQVAHGRKGNADLAASFFLRASQLLRPDTGVLGLIGTNTIAQGETRVVGLLPISTRMRIVRSVRSAPWPSRSASLSYAAVWCSMRSPSEGVFCVADGVRVPKISSFLEAEGRVRGEPRRLHENARLVFQGSIVVGRGFVLTEPERDSMFEAFDRSRLSEVVVPYLTGEDLNSRPDSSASRFVVNFRDLTLDAAQLYGPAFERVRSLVRPERQRLNSAGKYVLRKPLPEKWWQFAEKSNGLYSRIRGQSHVIAMSFVSKAVVPMRIPNRGVFSHKLAVFVDDSYENLGLLSSSVHQLWAISLSSTLEDRVSYSPSDSF
;
A
#
# COMPACT_ATOMS: atom_id res chain seq x y z
N MET A 1 38.63 -20.65 15.59
CA MET A 1 38.79 -19.44 14.76
C MET A 1 37.44 -19.15 14.14
N ALA A 2 36.79 -18.05 14.53
CA ALA A 2 35.56 -17.61 13.88
C ALA A 2 35.89 -17.31 12.41
N THR A 3 35.16 -17.93 11.48
CA THR A 3 35.21 -17.59 10.06
C THR A 3 34.78 -16.14 9.90
N LYS A 4 35.73 -15.24 9.60
CA LYS A 4 35.42 -13.85 9.24
C LYS A 4 34.45 -13.86 8.06
N ASP A 5 33.38 -13.07 8.17
CA ASP A 5 32.42 -12.89 7.10
C ASP A 5 33.12 -12.29 5.87
N PRO A 6 33.11 -12.95 4.69
CA PRO A 6 33.82 -12.46 3.50
C PRO A 6 33.29 -11.11 2.98
N TRP A 7 32.18 -10.61 3.53
CA TRP A 7 31.52 -9.37 3.14
C TRP A 7 31.66 -8.23 4.15
N GLU A 8 32.45 -8.41 5.22
CA GLU A 8 32.67 -7.42 6.29
C GLU A 8 33.11 -6.04 5.73
N TRP A 9 33.80 -6.04 4.58
CA TRP A 9 34.25 -4.82 3.90
C TRP A 9 33.12 -3.86 3.51
N LEU A 10 31.88 -4.33 3.30
CA LEU A 10 30.75 -3.46 2.97
C LEU A 10 30.46 -2.44 4.09
N SER A 11 30.78 -2.76 5.34
CA SER A 11 30.63 -1.83 6.48
C SER A 11 31.67 -0.71 6.51
N LEU A 12 32.73 -0.83 5.72
CA LEU A 12 33.84 0.13 5.61
C LEU A 12 33.72 1.02 4.36
N VAL A 13 32.64 0.86 3.59
CA VAL A 13 32.37 1.62 2.37
C VAL A 13 31.21 2.56 2.66
N ASP A 14 31.39 3.83 2.33
CA ASP A 14 30.30 4.80 2.38
C ASP A 14 29.43 4.62 1.14
N ILE A 15 28.17 4.23 1.33
CA ILE A 15 27.29 3.76 0.27
C ILE A 15 26.15 4.76 0.07
N ASP A 16 25.96 5.19 -1.17
CA ASP A 16 24.80 5.99 -1.60
C ASP A 16 24.01 5.23 -2.68
N GLY A 17 22.68 5.37 -2.67
CA GLY A 17 21.77 4.65 -3.55
C GLY A 17 21.84 3.10 -3.47
N PRO A 18 21.34 2.39 -4.51
CA PRO A 18 21.32 0.94 -4.57
C PRO A 18 22.68 0.38 -5.01
N PHE A 19 23.75 0.70 -4.25
CA PHE A 19 25.04 0.04 -4.43
C PHE A 19 24.92 -1.48 -4.20
N LEU A 20 26.04 -2.19 -4.22
CA LEU A 20 26.09 -3.65 -4.18
C LEU A 20 25.50 -4.22 -2.87
N SER A 21 24.35 -4.86 -2.98
CA SER A 21 23.73 -5.59 -1.88
C SER A 21 24.43 -6.93 -1.67
N LYS A 22 24.59 -7.34 -0.41
CA LYS A 22 25.18 -8.64 -0.09
C LYS A 22 24.34 -9.82 -0.62
N SER A 23 23.03 -9.65 -0.74
CA SER A 23 22.13 -10.63 -1.37
C SER A 23 22.46 -10.83 -2.86
N ALA A 24 22.59 -9.73 -3.62
CA ALA A 24 23.02 -9.77 -5.01
C ALA A 24 24.44 -10.38 -5.12
N LEU A 25 25.37 -9.92 -4.28
CA LEU A 25 26.73 -10.44 -4.24
C LEU A 25 26.78 -11.94 -3.90
N LYS A 26 26.03 -12.42 -2.90
CA LYS A 26 25.96 -13.86 -2.54
C LYS A 26 25.33 -14.70 -3.64
N SER A 27 24.36 -14.16 -4.38
CA SER A 27 23.71 -14.88 -5.48
C SER A 27 24.67 -15.19 -6.62
N VAL A 28 25.63 -14.28 -6.86
CA VAL A 28 26.62 -14.39 -7.93
C VAL A 28 27.95 -14.99 -7.44
N PHE A 29 28.33 -14.69 -6.19
CA PHE A 29 29.58 -15.08 -5.54
C PHE A 29 29.32 -15.73 -4.17
N PRO A 30 28.79 -16.96 -4.09
CA PRO A 30 28.35 -17.56 -2.82
C PRO A 30 29.46 -17.73 -1.77
N SER A 31 30.73 -17.73 -2.18
CA SER A 31 31.91 -17.93 -1.32
C SER A 31 32.71 -16.66 -1.03
N GLY A 32 32.22 -15.47 -1.42
CA GLY A 32 32.97 -14.21 -1.41
C GLY A 32 33.45 -13.81 -2.81
N LEU A 33 33.84 -12.55 -3.00
CA LEU A 33 34.36 -12.05 -4.28
C LEU A 33 35.53 -12.91 -4.76
N ASP A 34 35.56 -13.17 -6.06
CA ASP A 34 36.70 -13.85 -6.70
C ASP A 34 37.95 -13.01 -6.38
N ARG A 35 38.94 -13.62 -5.71
CA ARG A 35 40.21 -12.92 -5.44
C ARG A 35 40.83 -12.53 -6.78
N PRO A 36 41.33 -11.29 -6.93
CA PRO A 36 42.19 -10.98 -8.08
C PRO A 36 43.32 -12.04 -8.12
N PHE A 37 43.48 -12.67 -9.28
CA PHE A 37 44.19 -13.95 -9.50
C PHE A 37 45.59 -14.12 -8.84
N ASN A 38 46.03 -15.39 -8.79
CA ASN A 38 47.29 -15.94 -8.25
C ASN A 38 48.63 -15.32 -8.77
N ALA A 39 48.97 -14.09 -8.39
CA ALA A 39 50.35 -13.57 -8.46
C ALA A 39 50.64 -12.74 -7.20
N ILE A 40 50.93 -13.43 -6.09
CA ILE A 40 50.87 -12.90 -4.72
C ILE A 40 52.07 -12.05 -4.28
N ASP A 41 53.14 -11.89 -5.07
CA ASP A 41 54.30 -11.10 -4.64
C ASP A 41 54.51 -9.79 -5.44
N ASP A 42 54.37 -9.79 -6.77
CA ASP A 42 54.66 -8.59 -7.58
C ASP A 42 53.64 -7.45 -7.38
N VAL A 43 52.33 -7.73 -7.44
CA VAL A 43 51.28 -6.71 -7.26
C VAL A 43 51.25 -6.17 -5.81
N ASN A 44 51.55 -7.03 -4.83
CA ASN A 44 51.64 -6.61 -3.43
C ASN A 44 52.88 -5.74 -3.19
N SER A 45 54.01 -6.04 -3.83
CA SER A 45 55.22 -5.23 -3.73
C SER A 45 55.03 -3.84 -4.35
N THR A 46 54.41 -3.77 -5.54
CA THR A 46 54.02 -2.52 -6.21
C THR A 46 53.04 -1.73 -5.37
N PHE A 47 51.99 -2.36 -4.84
CA PHE A 47 51.03 -1.72 -3.93
C PHE A 47 51.74 -1.16 -2.69
N VAL A 48 52.54 -1.95 -1.98
CA VAL A 48 53.23 -1.51 -0.76
C VAL A 48 54.17 -0.34 -1.06
N TYR A 49 54.90 -0.39 -2.17
CA TYR A 49 55.82 0.67 -2.58
C TYR A 49 55.08 1.97 -2.92
N GLU A 50 54.14 1.92 -3.88
CA GLU A 50 53.41 3.10 -4.34
C GLU A 50 52.48 3.68 -3.26
N HIS A 51 51.81 2.83 -2.46
CA HIS A 51 50.98 3.27 -1.33
C HIS A 51 51.81 3.96 -0.26
N THR A 52 53.01 3.46 0.05
CA THR A 52 53.91 4.09 1.04
C THR A 52 54.38 5.46 0.57
N LEU A 53 54.73 5.59 -0.71
CA LEU A 53 55.13 6.87 -1.30
C LEU A 53 53.98 7.88 -1.29
N TRP A 54 52.80 7.44 -1.73
CA TRP A 54 51.59 8.25 -1.76
C TRP A 54 51.12 8.66 -0.35
N ALA A 55 51.00 7.73 0.60
CA ALA A 55 50.52 8.02 1.95
C ALA A 55 51.45 9.00 2.69
N LYS A 56 52.77 8.92 2.45
CA LYS A 56 53.73 9.90 2.96
C LYS A 56 53.51 11.27 2.34
N ALA A 57 53.41 11.35 1.01
CA ALA A 57 53.14 12.61 0.31
C ALA A 57 51.79 13.23 0.71
N TRP A 58 50.76 12.40 0.89
CA TRP A 58 49.44 12.80 1.37
C TRP A 58 49.53 13.41 2.77
N THR A 59 50.26 12.80 3.70
CA THR A 59 50.44 13.33 5.06
C THR A 59 51.21 14.65 5.06
N ASP A 60 52.25 14.75 4.24
CA ASP A 60 53.13 15.93 4.14
C ASP A 60 52.50 17.11 3.35
N ARG A 61 51.30 16.94 2.75
CA ARG A 61 50.66 17.92 1.85
C ARG A 61 50.38 19.29 2.48
N HIS A 62 50.14 19.34 3.79
CA HIS A 62 49.89 20.58 4.53
C HIS A 62 51.17 21.33 4.96
N GLY A 63 52.36 20.78 4.64
CA GLY A 63 53.66 21.29 5.10
C GLY A 63 54.61 21.81 4.00
N ARG A 64 54.19 21.86 2.73
CA ARG A 64 55.02 22.36 1.61
C ARG A 64 54.26 23.38 0.76
N THR A 65 54.58 24.65 0.95
CA THR A 65 54.42 25.68 -0.09
C THR A 65 55.64 25.61 -1.01
N ASP A 66 55.62 24.74 -2.02
CA ASP A 66 56.56 24.86 -3.12
C ASP A 66 55.82 25.09 -4.44
N VAL A 67 56.28 26.12 -5.15
CA VAL A 67 55.62 26.83 -6.24
C VAL A 67 55.94 26.15 -7.59
N SER A 68 56.26 24.85 -7.61
CA SER A 68 56.65 24.16 -8.85
C SER A 68 56.46 22.62 -8.90
N GLY A 69 55.55 22.03 -8.11
CA GLY A 69 55.26 20.60 -8.18
C GLY A 69 53.78 20.29 -8.00
N GLY A 70 53.03 20.19 -9.10
CA GLY A 70 51.61 19.86 -9.13
C GLY A 70 51.30 18.51 -8.48
N LEU A 71 50.02 18.14 -8.45
CA LEU A 71 49.47 16.91 -7.87
C LEU A 71 50.00 15.60 -8.52
N GLY A 72 51.21 15.58 -9.09
CA GLY A 72 51.83 14.42 -9.73
C GLY A 72 52.09 13.24 -8.81
N TRP A 73 52.11 13.41 -7.48
CA TRP A 73 52.11 12.29 -6.54
C TRP A 73 50.73 11.61 -6.45
N ARG A 74 49.64 12.37 -6.62
CA ARG A 74 48.26 11.86 -6.74
C ARG A 74 48.13 11.15 -8.07
N ASP A 75 48.49 11.83 -9.16
CA ASP A 75 48.32 11.30 -10.51
C ASP A 75 49.16 10.02 -10.70
N ARG A 76 50.41 9.98 -10.19
CA ARG A 76 51.22 8.75 -10.16
C ARG A 76 50.53 7.61 -9.41
N TRP A 77 49.97 7.88 -8.24
CA TRP A 77 49.25 6.88 -7.45
C TRP A 77 48.00 6.38 -8.18
N VAL A 78 47.19 7.29 -8.74
CA VAL A 78 45.99 6.96 -9.51
C VAL A 78 46.37 6.12 -10.74
N THR A 79 47.39 6.51 -11.50
CA THR A 79 47.88 5.72 -12.64
C THR A 79 48.36 4.34 -12.20
N ALA A 80 49.12 4.22 -11.12
CA ALA A 80 49.59 2.92 -10.61
C ALA A 80 48.41 2.02 -10.20
N VAL A 81 47.38 2.58 -9.54
CA VAL A 81 46.17 1.84 -9.18
C VAL A 81 45.43 1.36 -10.44
N LEU A 82 45.16 2.25 -11.40
CA LEU A 82 44.39 1.92 -12.60
C LEU A 82 45.14 0.98 -13.56
N ARG A 83 46.39 1.31 -13.89
CA ARG A 83 47.19 0.58 -14.87
C ARG A 83 47.71 -0.74 -14.31
N ASP A 84 48.33 -0.71 -13.13
CA ASP A 84 49.12 -1.84 -12.62
C ASP A 84 48.32 -2.70 -11.63
N LEU A 85 47.61 -2.09 -10.67
CA LEU A 85 46.89 -2.85 -9.63
C LEU A 85 45.54 -3.39 -10.11
N LEU A 86 44.78 -2.61 -10.89
CA LEU A 86 43.53 -3.03 -11.55
C LEU A 86 43.76 -3.74 -12.89
N GLN A 87 45.01 -3.74 -13.37
CA GLN A 87 45.45 -4.36 -14.63
C GLN A 87 44.70 -3.86 -15.86
N TRP A 88 44.31 -2.57 -15.88
CA TRP A 88 43.78 -2.00 -17.12
C TRP A 88 44.86 -1.95 -18.20
N GLY A 89 46.14 -1.82 -17.84
CA GLY A 89 47.27 -1.98 -18.75
C GLY A 89 47.17 -1.09 -20.00
N GLU A 90 47.21 -1.73 -21.18
CA GLU A 90 47.06 -1.09 -22.49
C GLU A 90 45.64 -0.57 -22.77
N HIS A 91 44.63 -0.96 -21.97
CA HIS A 91 43.23 -0.52 -22.10
C HIS A 91 42.93 0.79 -21.35
N LEU A 92 43.88 1.31 -20.56
CA LEU A 92 43.75 2.62 -19.92
C LEU A 92 44.08 3.73 -20.93
N VAL A 93 43.07 4.48 -21.35
CA VAL A 93 43.20 5.63 -22.24
C VAL A 93 43.15 6.91 -21.42
N GLU A 94 44.30 7.57 -21.22
CA GLU A 94 44.37 8.90 -20.61
C GLU A 94 43.91 9.96 -21.62
N ASN A 95 43.17 10.97 -21.15
CA ASN A 95 42.56 12.01 -22.00
C ASN A 95 41.72 11.41 -23.16
N PRO A 96 40.64 10.66 -22.83
CA PRO A 96 39.77 10.04 -23.83
C PRO A 96 38.99 11.11 -24.63
N ASP A 97 38.12 10.68 -25.55
CA ASP A 97 37.43 11.55 -26.50
C ASP A 97 36.89 12.84 -25.84
N PRO A 98 37.24 14.04 -26.35
CA PRO A 98 36.83 15.32 -25.76
C PRO A 98 35.31 15.57 -25.84
N THR A 99 34.56 14.78 -26.59
CA THR A 99 33.09 14.79 -26.61
C THR A 99 32.46 14.15 -25.37
N LEU A 100 33.22 13.38 -24.59
CA LEU A 100 32.79 12.85 -23.30
C LEU A 100 32.84 13.97 -22.25
N VAL A 101 31.75 14.73 -22.16
CA VAL A 101 31.63 15.87 -21.26
C VAL A 101 30.25 15.88 -20.64
N ALA A 102 30.16 16.31 -19.39
CA ALA A 102 28.94 16.78 -18.78
C ALA A 102 29.08 18.24 -18.39
N SER A 103 27.98 18.98 -18.47
CA SER A 103 27.96 20.40 -18.14
C SER A 103 27.04 20.66 -16.96
N SER A 104 27.34 21.69 -16.18
CA SER A 104 26.45 22.19 -15.16
C SER A 104 25.13 22.67 -15.78
N PRO A 105 24.05 22.74 -14.98
CA PRO A 105 22.74 23.25 -15.39
C PRO A 105 22.70 24.57 -16.17
N ASP A 106 23.71 25.42 -16.01
CA ASP A 106 23.90 26.72 -16.62
C ASP A 106 25.00 26.72 -17.72
N GLY A 107 25.67 25.59 -17.92
CA GLY A 107 26.73 25.41 -18.92
C GLY A 107 28.10 25.99 -18.52
N ASP A 108 28.21 26.63 -17.35
CA ASP A 108 29.41 27.38 -16.93
C ASP A 108 30.55 26.48 -16.43
N VAL A 109 30.23 25.29 -15.92
CA VAL A 109 31.20 24.31 -15.40
C VAL A 109 31.06 23.01 -16.17
N THR A 110 32.16 22.50 -16.73
CA THR A 110 32.16 21.19 -17.42
C THR A 110 33.02 20.19 -16.68
N VAL A 111 32.55 18.94 -16.60
CA VAL A 111 33.30 17.79 -16.08
C VAL A 111 33.65 16.88 -17.25
N ARG A 112 34.91 16.47 -17.30
CA ARG A 112 35.45 15.55 -18.30
C ARG A 112 36.16 14.39 -17.60
N PRO A 113 36.15 13.19 -18.19
CA PRO A 113 36.95 12.08 -17.69
C PRO A 113 38.44 12.40 -17.85
N TRP A 114 39.21 12.11 -16.80
CA TRP A 114 40.67 12.11 -16.82
C TRP A 114 41.22 10.92 -17.60
N ALA A 115 40.57 9.75 -17.47
CA ALA A 115 40.87 8.55 -18.25
C ALA A 115 39.60 7.72 -18.52
N ALA A 116 39.71 6.76 -19.42
CA ALA A 116 38.68 5.76 -19.67
C ALA A 116 39.28 4.34 -19.79
N LEU A 117 38.47 3.34 -19.46
CA LEU A 117 38.75 1.94 -19.77
C LEU A 117 38.13 1.61 -21.13
N ASP A 118 38.94 1.41 -22.17
CA ASP A 118 38.45 1.07 -23.52
C ASP A 118 39.01 -0.28 -24.00
N VAL A 119 38.10 -1.20 -24.33
CA VAL A 119 38.41 -2.56 -24.79
C VAL A 119 38.15 -2.76 -26.30
N GLY A 120 37.97 -1.67 -27.06
CA GLY A 120 37.83 -1.69 -28.52
C GLY A 120 36.38 -1.62 -29.04
N ASN A 121 35.39 -1.55 -28.15
CA ASN A 121 33.97 -1.36 -28.48
C ASN A 121 33.40 -0.07 -27.85
N GLY A 122 34.27 0.88 -27.51
CA GLY A 122 33.94 2.08 -26.75
C GLY A 122 34.22 1.93 -25.25
N PRO A 123 34.10 3.02 -24.48
CA PRO A 123 34.51 3.04 -23.08
C PRO A 123 33.58 2.18 -22.20
N ALA A 124 34.17 1.25 -21.46
CA ALA A 124 33.46 0.42 -20.47
C ALA A 124 33.32 1.11 -19.11
N ALA A 125 34.22 2.04 -18.78
CA ALA A 125 34.13 2.87 -17.59
C ALA A 125 34.88 4.20 -17.78
N LEU A 126 34.44 5.25 -17.08
CA LEU A 126 35.08 6.57 -17.05
C LEU A 126 35.75 6.84 -15.70
N VAL A 127 36.88 7.55 -15.70
CA VAL A 127 37.58 7.95 -14.47
C VAL A 127 37.66 9.46 -14.38
N VAL A 128 37.18 10.04 -13.29
CA VAL A 128 37.27 11.46 -12.96
C VAL A 128 38.24 11.65 -11.79
N VAL A 129 39.26 12.49 -11.97
CA VAL A 129 40.22 12.82 -10.91
C VAL A 129 39.97 14.24 -10.43
N VAL A 130 39.71 14.39 -9.13
CA VAL A 130 39.41 15.68 -8.48
C VAL A 130 40.52 16.10 -7.54
N ASP A 131 40.51 17.36 -7.13
CA ASP A 131 41.47 17.88 -6.15
C ASP A 131 41.25 17.25 -4.76
N PRO A 132 42.33 17.11 -3.94
CA PRO A 132 42.24 16.56 -2.59
C PRO A 132 41.11 17.19 -1.77
N THR A 133 40.18 16.36 -1.30
CA THR A 133 39.01 16.77 -0.53
C THR A 133 38.95 16.03 0.81
N GLU A 134 38.22 16.60 1.76
CA GLU A 134 37.89 15.90 3.00
C GLU A 134 36.91 14.76 2.76
N ASP A 135 36.01 14.94 1.77
CA ASP A 135 34.91 14.05 1.41
C ASP A 135 34.51 14.27 -0.06
N LEU A 136 34.22 13.19 -0.81
CA LEU A 136 33.74 13.27 -2.20
C LEU A 136 32.29 13.78 -2.31
N HIS A 137 31.51 13.72 -1.22
CA HIS A 137 30.15 14.27 -1.12
C HIS A 137 30.12 15.78 -0.87
N ARG A 138 31.28 16.43 -0.77
CA ARG A 138 31.36 17.87 -0.57
C ARG A 138 31.02 18.60 -1.88
N ILE A 139 30.04 19.49 -1.81
CA ILE A 139 29.66 20.37 -2.91
C ILE A 139 30.76 21.44 -3.11
N GLY A 140 31.16 21.62 -4.37
CA GLY A 140 32.14 22.63 -4.78
C GLY A 140 31.63 24.07 -4.62
N SER A 141 32.54 25.05 -4.58
CA SER A 141 32.20 26.47 -4.53
C SER A 141 32.15 27.14 -5.91
N ASP A 142 32.15 26.37 -6.98
CA ASP A 142 32.25 26.78 -8.38
C ASP A 142 30.88 27.04 -9.04
N GLY A 143 29.80 27.09 -8.25
CA GLY A 143 28.44 27.39 -8.73
C GLY A 143 27.62 26.17 -9.12
N TRP A 144 28.26 25.03 -9.42
CA TRP A 144 27.53 23.78 -9.65
C TRP A 144 27.24 23.08 -8.33
N ALA A 145 25.98 23.14 -7.89
CA ALA A 145 25.45 22.52 -6.67
C ALA A 145 25.36 20.98 -6.75
N ALA A 146 26.47 20.34 -7.13
CA ALA A 146 26.66 18.90 -7.23
C ALA A 146 28.02 18.54 -6.64
N ASP A 147 28.08 17.44 -5.90
CA ASP A 147 29.33 16.88 -5.39
C ASP A 147 30.09 16.10 -6.49
N SER A 148 31.25 15.52 -6.15
CA SER A 148 32.09 14.86 -7.16
C SER A 148 31.46 13.57 -7.70
N ILE A 149 30.60 12.91 -6.91
CA ILE A 149 29.87 11.70 -7.30
C ILE A 149 28.71 12.06 -8.22
N ASP A 150 27.92 13.07 -7.85
CA ASP A 150 26.81 13.60 -8.65
C ASP A 150 27.28 14.09 -10.02
N ARG A 151 28.44 14.77 -10.07
CA ARG A 151 29.07 15.22 -11.33
C ARG A 151 29.50 14.04 -12.21
N THR A 152 30.07 13.01 -11.61
CA THR A 152 30.43 11.78 -12.33
C THR A 152 29.18 11.06 -12.82
N ALA A 153 28.11 11.02 -12.03
CA ALA A 153 26.83 10.45 -12.42
C ALA A 153 26.18 11.23 -13.59
N ALA A 154 26.30 12.56 -13.60
CA ALA A 154 25.87 13.38 -14.74
C ALA A 154 26.66 13.02 -16.01
N LEU A 155 27.99 12.92 -15.91
CA LEU A 155 28.86 12.50 -17.01
C LEU A 155 28.47 11.12 -17.57
N LEU A 156 28.21 10.14 -16.69
CA LEU A 156 27.77 8.81 -17.09
C LEU A 156 26.42 8.83 -17.83
N ARG A 157 25.45 9.63 -17.35
CA ARG A 157 24.13 9.76 -17.99
C ARG A 157 24.20 10.42 -19.36
N GLU A 158 24.97 11.50 -19.50
CA GLU A 158 25.12 12.24 -20.76
C GLU A 158 25.86 11.41 -21.82
N THR A 159 26.85 10.63 -21.41
CA THR A 159 27.66 9.80 -22.32
C THR A 159 27.07 8.43 -22.61
N GLY A 160 26.05 8.00 -21.85
CA GLY A 160 25.44 6.67 -21.97
C GLY A 160 26.28 5.52 -21.39
N ILE A 161 27.37 5.83 -20.68
CA ILE A 161 28.24 4.84 -20.03
C ILE A 161 27.72 4.59 -18.61
N THR A 162 27.63 3.32 -18.20
CA THR A 162 26.89 2.96 -16.98
C THR A 162 27.74 2.89 -15.71
N ALA A 163 29.08 2.96 -15.81
CA ALA A 163 30.00 2.80 -14.69
C ALA A 163 31.13 3.83 -14.75
N GLY A 164 31.50 4.38 -13.59
CA GLY A 164 32.57 5.35 -13.45
C GLY A 164 33.29 5.26 -12.11
N LEU A 165 34.49 5.85 -12.08
CA LEU A 165 35.33 6.02 -10.90
C LEU A 165 35.56 7.51 -10.68
N VAL A 166 35.46 7.97 -9.44
CA VAL A 166 35.85 9.32 -9.04
C VAL A 166 36.83 9.26 -7.89
N THR A 167 37.95 10.00 -7.97
CA THR A 167 38.97 9.93 -6.92
C THR A 167 39.79 11.21 -6.78
N ASP A 168 40.22 11.49 -5.56
CA ASP A 168 41.25 12.50 -5.25
C ASP A 168 42.61 11.86 -4.89
N GLY A 169 42.72 10.54 -5.08
CA GLY A 169 43.83 9.69 -4.67
C GLY A 169 43.61 9.00 -3.33
N ARG A 170 42.93 9.64 -2.36
CA ARG A 170 42.56 9.00 -1.09
C ARG A 170 41.21 8.31 -1.20
N TRP A 171 40.18 9.08 -1.51
CA TRP A 171 38.82 8.62 -1.63
C TRP A 171 38.61 8.06 -3.03
N TRP A 172 38.06 6.86 -3.13
CA TRP A 172 37.77 6.20 -4.40
C TRP A 172 36.28 5.86 -4.46
N GLY A 173 35.51 6.67 -5.17
CA GLY A 173 34.09 6.45 -5.42
C GLY A 173 33.88 5.58 -6.66
N ILE A 174 33.21 4.45 -6.50
CA ILE A 174 32.61 3.71 -7.62
C ILE A 174 31.23 4.31 -7.86
N VAL A 175 30.90 4.68 -9.09
CA VAL A 175 29.63 5.31 -9.46
C VAL A 175 28.97 4.52 -10.58
N SER A 176 27.69 4.23 -10.45
CA SER A 176 26.86 3.72 -11.54
C SER A 176 25.62 4.57 -11.69
N ALA A 177 25.40 5.03 -12.92
CA ALA A 177 24.26 5.86 -13.25
C ALA A 177 23.74 5.48 -14.64
N VAL A 178 22.42 5.32 -14.73
CA VAL A 178 21.69 5.08 -15.97
C VAL A 178 20.56 6.10 -16.04
N SER A 179 20.19 6.54 -17.24
CA SER A 179 19.06 7.45 -17.40
C SER A 179 17.77 6.80 -16.86
N GLY A 180 17.06 7.50 -15.97
CA GLY A 180 15.85 6.99 -15.32
C GLY A 180 16.06 6.09 -14.09
N VAL A 181 17.30 5.77 -13.72
CA VAL A 181 17.64 4.95 -12.54
C VAL A 181 18.42 5.80 -11.51
N ILE A 182 18.19 5.52 -10.21
CA ILE A 182 18.89 6.18 -9.10
C ILE A 182 20.40 5.89 -9.21
N THR A 183 21.23 6.91 -8.99
CA THR A 183 22.69 6.75 -8.93
C THR A 183 23.03 5.76 -7.81
N ALA A 184 23.91 4.80 -8.07
CA ALA A 184 24.49 3.95 -7.03
C ALA A 184 25.96 4.30 -6.87
N SER A 185 26.44 4.52 -5.64
CA SER A 185 27.86 4.72 -5.40
C SER A 185 28.36 4.09 -4.11
N GLY A 186 29.66 3.79 -4.09
CA GLY A 186 30.38 3.28 -2.93
C GLY A 186 31.76 3.92 -2.84
N VAL A 187 32.07 4.61 -1.76
CA VAL A 187 33.34 5.31 -1.53
C VAL A 187 34.25 4.51 -0.62
N PHE A 188 35.48 4.27 -1.10
CA PHE A 188 36.52 3.52 -0.42
C PHE A 188 37.63 4.48 0.05
N ASP A 189 38.10 4.30 1.29
CA ASP A 189 39.28 5.02 1.80
C ASP A 189 40.56 4.23 1.50
N SER A 190 41.39 4.73 0.57
CA SER A 190 42.66 4.07 0.27
C SER A 190 43.71 4.22 1.36
N LEU A 191 43.53 5.14 2.32
CA LEU A 191 44.44 5.33 3.44
C LEU A 191 44.48 4.08 4.34
N ILE A 192 43.34 3.39 4.50
CA ILE A 192 43.22 2.20 5.37
C ILE A 192 43.55 0.88 4.65
N TRP A 193 43.73 0.86 3.32
CA TRP A 193 43.94 -0.36 2.54
C TRP A 193 45.13 -1.23 2.99
N ARG A 194 46.10 -0.65 3.71
CA ARG A 194 47.22 -1.41 4.31
C ARG A 194 46.78 -2.26 5.51
N GLY A 195 45.86 -1.74 6.34
CA GLY A 195 45.29 -2.42 7.51
C GLY A 195 44.06 -3.26 7.16
N GLU A 196 43.18 -2.71 6.33
CA GLU A 196 41.91 -3.30 5.92
C GLU A 196 42.00 -3.94 4.53
N ARG A 197 42.70 -5.08 4.44
CA ARG A 197 42.91 -5.80 3.18
C ARG A 197 41.60 -6.21 2.49
N GLY A 198 40.55 -6.47 3.26
CA GLY A 198 39.24 -6.84 2.73
C GLY A 198 38.60 -5.73 1.87
N SER A 199 38.70 -4.47 2.32
CA SER A 199 38.22 -3.30 1.56
C SER A 199 39.01 -3.10 0.27
N ARG A 200 40.34 -3.21 0.33
CA ARG A 200 41.24 -3.15 -0.84
C ARG A 200 40.92 -4.22 -1.88
N ASP A 201 40.86 -5.48 -1.45
CA ASP A 201 40.67 -6.62 -2.35
C ASP A 201 39.27 -6.58 -2.98
N ALA A 202 38.26 -6.10 -2.24
CA ALA A 202 36.92 -5.87 -2.77
C ALA A 202 36.90 -4.78 -3.83
N PHE A 203 37.55 -3.64 -3.58
CA PHE A 203 37.69 -2.57 -4.58
C PHE A 203 38.31 -3.12 -5.87
N PHE A 204 39.45 -3.80 -5.79
CA PHE A 204 40.13 -4.38 -6.97
C PHE A 204 39.29 -5.42 -7.71
N ALA A 205 38.54 -6.24 -6.99
CA ALA A 205 37.65 -7.23 -7.60
C ALA A 205 36.48 -6.57 -8.35
N LEU A 206 35.95 -5.45 -7.85
CA LEU A 206 34.77 -4.80 -8.44
C LEU A 206 35.07 -3.95 -9.67
N VAL A 207 36.23 -3.29 -9.70
CA VAL A 207 36.60 -2.36 -10.79
C VAL A 207 37.82 -2.82 -11.61
N GLY A 208 38.21 -4.08 -11.44
CA GLY A 208 39.18 -4.74 -12.32
C GLY A 208 38.62 -4.97 -13.73
N LEU A 209 39.52 -5.20 -14.69
CA LEU A 209 39.19 -5.38 -16.11
C LEU A 209 38.09 -6.43 -16.35
N VAL A 210 38.11 -7.56 -15.64
CA VAL A 210 37.15 -8.65 -15.79
C VAL A 210 35.74 -8.25 -15.34
N SER A 211 35.61 -7.43 -14.30
CA SER A 211 34.32 -7.05 -13.72
C SER A 211 33.64 -5.89 -14.45
N LEU A 212 34.41 -5.05 -15.16
CA LEU A 212 33.88 -3.95 -15.95
C LEU A 212 33.66 -4.34 -17.43
N ALA A 213 34.60 -5.06 -18.04
CA ALA A 213 34.60 -5.29 -19.48
C ALA A 213 34.71 -6.78 -19.89
N GLY A 214 35.25 -7.64 -19.02
CA GLY A 214 35.48 -9.06 -19.29
C GLY A 214 34.43 -10.01 -18.67
N GLY A 215 34.79 -11.29 -18.56
CA GLY A 215 34.04 -12.30 -17.78
C GLY A 215 32.61 -12.60 -18.26
N ALA A 216 31.89 -13.36 -17.43
CA ALA A 216 30.46 -13.67 -17.63
C ALA A 216 29.60 -12.44 -17.31
N SER A 217 28.58 -12.17 -18.12
CA SER A 217 27.75 -10.95 -18.05
C SER A 217 27.15 -10.71 -16.67
N GLU A 218 26.66 -11.76 -16.02
CA GLU A 218 26.02 -11.74 -14.70
C GLU A 218 26.97 -11.40 -13.55
N LYS A 219 28.28 -11.51 -13.77
CA LYS A 219 29.33 -11.13 -12.81
C LYS A 219 29.81 -9.69 -12.99
N ARG A 220 29.34 -8.99 -14.03
CA ARG A 220 29.78 -7.62 -14.31
C ARG A 220 29.12 -6.62 -13.38
N LEU A 221 29.85 -5.57 -13.06
CA LEU A 221 29.43 -4.55 -12.12
C LEU A 221 28.04 -3.92 -12.45
N PRO A 222 27.70 -3.60 -13.72
CA PRO A 222 26.35 -3.10 -14.06
C PRO A 222 25.22 -4.08 -13.72
N MET A 223 25.39 -5.38 -13.99
CA MET A 223 24.38 -6.41 -13.68
C MET A 223 24.25 -6.63 -12.16
N LEU A 224 25.35 -6.49 -11.41
CA LEU A 224 25.30 -6.54 -9.94
C LEU A 224 24.55 -5.34 -9.34
N PHE A 225 24.64 -4.16 -9.98
CA PHE A 225 23.82 -3.00 -9.63
C PHE A 225 22.33 -3.24 -9.93
N GLU A 226 21.99 -3.74 -11.11
CA GLU A 226 20.59 -4.10 -11.43
C GLU A 226 20.01 -5.13 -10.45
N ALA A 227 20.77 -6.17 -10.11
CA ALA A 227 20.37 -7.16 -9.11
C ALA A 227 20.23 -6.55 -7.70
N SER A 228 21.00 -5.51 -7.38
CA SER A 228 20.91 -4.80 -6.10
C SER A 228 19.73 -3.83 -6.04
N VAL A 229 19.37 -3.20 -7.17
CA VAL A 229 18.12 -2.43 -7.32
C VAL A 229 16.92 -3.35 -7.08
N ALA A 230 16.92 -4.57 -7.64
CA ALA A 230 15.87 -5.56 -7.38
C ALA A 230 15.82 -6.01 -5.90
N SER A 231 16.95 -5.96 -5.17
CA SER A 231 16.98 -6.20 -3.72
C SER A 231 16.46 -5.01 -2.90
N ALA A 232 16.35 -3.81 -3.45
CA ALA A 232 15.82 -2.64 -2.75
C ALA A 232 14.31 -2.75 -2.44
N GLU A 233 13.54 -3.49 -3.24
CA GLU A 233 12.13 -3.78 -2.93
C GLU A 233 11.99 -4.60 -1.63
N ALA A 234 12.94 -5.49 -1.34
CA ALA A 234 12.97 -6.26 -0.09
C ALA A 234 13.28 -5.37 1.15
N ILE A 235 13.98 -4.26 0.94
CA ILE A 235 14.26 -3.26 1.99
C ILE A 235 12.95 -2.60 2.43
N THR A 236 12.06 -2.29 1.48
CA THR A 236 10.78 -1.63 1.80
C THR A 236 9.83 -2.55 2.60
N GLU A 237 9.81 -3.85 2.31
CA GLU A 237 9.02 -4.82 3.09
C GLU A 237 9.55 -4.94 4.53
N ALA A 238 10.88 -5.06 4.71
CA ALA A 238 11.49 -5.09 6.03
C ALA A 238 11.25 -3.79 6.82
N LEU A 239 11.31 -2.64 6.15
CA LEU A 239 11.06 -1.33 6.74
C LEU A 239 9.61 -1.21 7.24
N GLY A 240 8.63 -1.77 6.51
CA GLY A 240 7.23 -1.79 6.93
C GLY A 240 7.01 -2.44 8.31
N ASP A 241 7.63 -3.59 8.54
CA ASP A 241 7.57 -4.29 9.83
C ASP A 241 8.22 -3.48 10.97
N GLN A 242 9.39 -2.91 10.72
CA GLN A 242 10.12 -2.10 11.70
C GLN A 242 9.37 -0.82 12.06
N VAL A 243 8.79 -0.16 11.06
CA VAL A 243 7.98 1.06 11.22
C VAL A 243 6.71 0.77 12.01
N ARG A 244 6.04 -0.35 11.77
CA ARG A 244 4.91 -0.78 12.61
C ARG A 244 5.31 -0.91 14.07
N ARG A 245 6.45 -1.56 14.35
CA ARG A 245 6.98 -1.67 15.72
C ARG A 245 7.38 -0.32 16.32
N ALA A 246 7.82 0.63 15.50
CA ALA A 246 8.10 2.00 15.95
C ALA A 246 6.81 2.74 16.35
N VAL A 247 5.72 2.61 15.57
CA VAL A 247 4.40 3.15 15.96
C VAL A 247 3.91 2.50 17.24
N GLU A 248 4.04 1.17 17.36
CA GLU A 248 3.69 0.43 18.57
C GLU A 248 4.45 0.96 19.79
N LEU A 249 5.75 1.24 19.65
CA LEU A 249 6.57 1.79 20.73
C LEU A 249 6.15 3.22 21.12
N VAL A 250 5.84 4.08 20.15
CA VAL A 250 5.33 5.43 20.42
C VAL A 250 3.98 5.35 21.14
N LEU A 251 3.10 4.45 20.71
CA LEU A 251 1.80 4.20 21.36
C LEU A 251 1.99 3.70 22.80
N GLN A 252 2.95 2.81 23.04
CA GLN A 252 3.29 2.36 24.39
C GLN A 252 3.80 3.50 25.27
N ALA A 253 4.68 4.38 24.77
CA ALA A 253 5.16 5.54 25.53
C ALA A 253 4.02 6.50 25.91
N MET A 254 3.06 6.71 25.00
CA MET A 254 1.84 7.47 25.28
C MET A 254 0.97 6.77 26.35
N SER A 255 0.80 5.45 26.22
CA SER A 255 0.08 4.63 27.20
C SER A 255 0.74 4.65 28.58
N GLU A 256 2.07 4.64 28.66
CA GLU A 256 2.82 4.73 29.91
C GLU A 256 2.57 6.09 30.59
N SER A 257 2.55 7.19 29.83
CA SER A 257 2.19 8.52 30.34
C SER A 257 0.77 8.54 30.90
N HIS A 258 -0.18 7.91 30.20
CA HIS A 258 -1.56 7.75 30.65
C HIS A 258 -1.68 6.97 31.96
N LEU A 259 -1.07 5.79 32.03
CA LEU A 259 -1.13 4.92 33.21
C LEU A 259 -0.46 5.55 34.43
N ARG A 260 0.65 6.28 34.24
CA ARG A 260 1.32 7.02 35.33
C ARG A 260 0.45 8.14 35.87
N ALA A 261 -0.23 8.91 35.00
CA ALA A 261 -1.16 9.96 35.43
C ALA A 261 -2.30 9.36 36.28
N LEU A 262 -2.92 8.29 35.80
CA LEU A 262 -3.98 7.59 36.55
C LEU A 262 -3.48 7.03 37.88
N ALA A 263 -2.28 6.45 37.92
CA ALA A 263 -1.67 5.94 39.15
C ALA A 263 -1.41 7.03 40.19
N ASN A 264 -1.14 8.27 39.73
CA ASN A 264 -0.95 9.44 40.58
C ASN A 264 -2.28 10.13 40.96
N GLY A 265 -3.42 9.63 40.50
CA GLY A 265 -4.73 10.23 40.72
C GLY A 265 -5.01 11.47 39.87
N GLU A 266 -4.26 11.66 38.79
CA GLU A 266 -4.44 12.75 37.81
C GLU A 266 -5.37 12.31 36.67
N ASP A 267 -5.93 13.29 35.94
CA ASP A 267 -6.73 13.02 34.75
C ASP A 267 -5.88 12.41 33.63
N SER A 268 -6.52 11.57 32.80
CA SER A 268 -5.86 11.01 31.61
C SER A 268 -5.39 12.14 30.67
N PRO A 269 -4.11 12.11 30.24
CA PRO A 269 -3.63 13.04 29.22
C PRO A 269 -4.04 12.63 27.80
N LEU A 270 -4.56 11.40 27.62
CA LEU A 270 -5.02 10.88 26.34
C LEU A 270 -6.54 11.03 26.19
N PRO A 271 -7.05 11.26 24.96
CA PRO A 271 -8.47 11.28 24.67
C PRO A 271 -9.09 9.89 24.88
N GLY A 272 -10.39 9.83 25.20
CA GLY A 272 -11.11 8.57 25.33
C GLY A 272 -11.29 7.79 24.03
N ASP A 273 -11.06 8.42 22.87
CA ASP A 273 -11.05 7.74 21.56
C ASP A 273 -9.65 7.18 21.27
N SER A 274 -9.45 5.88 21.47
CA SER A 274 -8.18 5.22 21.23
C SER A 274 -7.72 5.29 19.77
N LYS A 275 -8.66 5.45 18.82
CA LYS A 275 -8.33 5.62 17.40
C LYS A 275 -7.61 6.95 17.16
N GLU A 276 -8.03 8.01 17.84
CA GLU A 276 -7.35 9.32 17.75
C GLU A 276 -5.91 9.22 18.27
N VAL A 277 -5.67 8.44 19.33
CA VAL A 277 -4.32 8.19 19.86
C VAL A 277 -3.46 7.44 18.83
N TYR A 278 -4.01 6.41 18.19
CA TYR A 278 -3.32 5.68 17.12
C TYR A 278 -2.98 6.60 15.93
N GLU A 279 -3.94 7.40 15.45
CA GLU A 279 -3.72 8.36 14.36
C GLU A 279 -2.63 9.39 14.72
N ALA A 280 -2.54 9.81 15.98
CA ALA A 280 -1.49 10.68 16.48
C ALA A 280 -0.11 10.00 16.48
N ALA A 281 -0.01 8.74 16.92
CA ALA A 281 1.24 7.97 16.91
C ALA A 281 1.77 7.76 15.47
N VAL A 282 0.89 7.42 14.52
CA VAL A 282 1.26 7.34 13.09
C VAL A 282 1.69 8.71 12.55
N SER A 283 0.95 9.78 12.90
CA SER A 283 1.29 11.14 12.48
C SER A 283 2.65 11.59 13.00
N VAL A 284 3.02 11.21 14.22
CA VAL A 284 4.37 11.46 14.80
C VAL A 284 5.44 10.79 13.96
N LEU A 285 5.26 9.52 13.59
CA LEU A 285 6.23 8.81 12.77
C LEU A 285 6.35 9.38 11.36
N MET A 286 5.24 9.83 10.77
CA MET A 286 5.24 10.52 9.48
C MET A 286 5.99 11.85 9.54
N ARG A 287 5.88 12.60 10.65
CA ARG A 287 6.66 13.83 10.87
C ARG A 287 8.16 13.54 10.93
N VAL A 288 8.57 12.46 11.60
CA VAL A 288 9.98 12.03 11.67
C VAL A 288 10.51 11.74 10.27
N VAL A 289 9.86 10.86 9.50
CA VAL A 289 10.34 10.51 8.15
C VAL A 289 10.31 11.71 7.20
N PHE A 290 9.30 12.56 7.28
CA PHE A 290 9.27 13.79 6.49
C PHE A 290 10.47 14.68 6.78
N LEU A 291 10.76 14.91 8.07
CA LEU A 291 11.88 15.74 8.49
C LEU A 291 13.22 15.15 8.04
N LEU A 292 13.44 13.84 8.20
CA LEU A 292 14.63 13.16 7.71
C LEU A 292 14.80 13.37 6.19
N PHE A 293 13.74 13.12 5.43
CA PHE A 293 13.73 13.32 3.98
C PHE A 293 13.98 14.78 3.58
N ALA A 294 13.31 15.72 4.22
CA ALA A 294 13.42 17.13 3.88
C ALA A 294 14.78 17.72 4.28
N GLU A 295 15.39 17.24 5.36
CA GLU A 295 16.72 17.68 5.81
C GLU A 295 17.83 17.14 4.92
N GLU A 296 17.81 15.84 4.60
CA GLU A 296 18.84 15.20 3.76
C GLU A 296 18.82 15.69 2.30
N ARG A 297 17.67 16.15 1.80
CA ARG A 297 17.56 16.79 0.48
C ARG A 297 17.82 18.30 0.48
N GLY A 298 18.23 18.88 1.61
CA GLY A 298 18.51 20.32 1.70
C GLY A 298 17.28 21.21 1.59
N LEU A 299 16.08 20.68 1.84
CA LEU A 299 14.80 21.38 1.63
C LEU A 299 14.39 22.25 2.84
N LEU A 300 14.98 21.99 4.01
CA LEU A 300 14.84 22.81 5.22
C LEU A 300 16.09 23.68 5.46
N PRO A 301 15.98 24.76 6.26
CA PRO A 301 17.10 25.67 6.50
C PRO A 301 18.35 24.96 7.02
N GLN A 302 19.50 25.23 6.42
CA GLN A 302 20.78 24.60 6.78
C GLN A 302 21.62 25.46 7.76
N HIS A 303 21.06 26.56 8.27
CA HIS A 303 21.76 27.42 9.23
C HIS A 303 22.06 26.67 10.53
N GLN A 304 23.17 27.02 11.19
CA GLN A 304 23.64 26.34 12.39
C GLN A 304 22.58 26.29 13.49
N MET A 305 21.87 27.39 13.75
CA MET A 305 20.76 27.41 14.73
C MET A 305 19.65 26.39 14.42
N TYR A 306 19.28 26.19 13.16
CA TYR A 306 18.30 25.16 12.79
C TYR A 306 18.88 23.76 13.04
N ARG A 307 20.11 23.51 12.58
CA ARG A 307 20.80 22.23 12.78
C ARG A 307 20.92 21.86 14.25
N ASP A 308 21.27 22.83 15.10
CA ASP A 308 21.52 22.60 16.52
C ASP A 308 20.24 22.49 17.36
N SER A 309 19.14 23.15 16.97
CA SER A 309 17.91 23.25 17.80
C SER A 309 16.66 22.57 17.24
N TYR A 310 16.58 22.31 15.93
CA TYR A 310 15.37 21.80 15.27
C TYR A 310 15.61 20.55 14.43
N ALA A 311 16.78 20.43 13.79
CA ALA A 311 17.05 19.32 12.90
C ALA A 311 17.06 17.98 13.63
N ILE A 312 16.58 16.91 12.98
CA ILE A 312 16.52 15.57 13.57
C ILE A 312 17.45 14.55 12.88
N ALA A 313 17.96 14.85 11.67
CA ALA A 313 18.80 13.93 10.90
C ALA A 313 20.04 13.44 11.67
N GLY A 314 20.68 14.33 12.44
CA GLY A 314 21.85 14.00 13.26
C GLY A 314 21.56 13.39 14.63
N VAL A 315 20.32 13.50 15.12
CA VAL A 315 19.97 13.19 16.52
C VAL A 315 20.21 11.72 16.87
N ARG A 316 20.03 10.80 15.93
CA ARG A 316 20.34 9.37 16.15
C ARG A 316 21.80 9.18 16.57
N VAL A 317 22.73 9.81 15.87
CA VAL A 317 24.17 9.68 16.13
C VAL A 317 24.54 10.31 17.48
N ASP A 318 23.90 11.42 17.83
CA ASP A 318 24.11 12.09 19.12
C ASP A 318 23.62 11.21 20.29
N LEU A 319 22.41 10.64 20.17
CA LEU A 319 21.85 9.73 21.18
C LEU A 319 22.64 8.42 21.29
N GLU A 320 23.14 7.87 20.17
CA GLU A 320 24.01 6.68 20.18
C GLU A 320 25.33 6.97 20.90
N ARG A 321 25.91 8.16 20.69
CA ARG A 321 27.13 8.60 21.38
C ARG A 321 26.90 8.78 22.88
N GLU A 322 25.78 9.38 23.27
CA GLU A 322 25.39 9.55 24.68
C GLU A 322 25.19 8.19 25.37
N ALA A 323 24.46 7.27 24.72
CA ALA A 323 24.26 5.91 25.23
C ALA A 323 25.58 5.12 25.38
N GLN A 324 26.57 5.37 24.53
CA GLN A 324 27.91 4.77 24.63
C GLN A 324 28.77 5.36 25.75
N ASN A 325 28.62 6.65 26.05
CA ASN A 325 29.39 7.34 27.08
C ASN A 325 28.88 7.02 28.49
N ASP A 326 27.56 6.97 28.66
CA ASP A 326 26.91 6.64 29.93
C ASP A 326 26.31 5.22 29.88
N THR A 327 24.99 5.12 29.71
CA THR A 327 24.22 3.87 29.53
C THR A 327 22.98 4.17 28.71
N GLU A 328 22.43 3.19 27.99
CA GLU A 328 21.19 3.39 27.23
C GLU A 328 19.99 3.71 28.16
N GLU A 329 20.01 3.20 29.40
CA GLU A 329 19.00 3.47 30.43
C GLU A 329 18.96 4.93 30.89
N ALA A 330 20.06 5.69 30.77
CA ALA A 330 20.07 7.10 31.14
C ALA A 330 19.09 7.94 30.29
N LEU A 331 18.91 7.53 29.02
CA LEU A 331 18.01 8.16 28.06
C LEU A 331 16.51 7.98 28.39
N ASP A 332 16.16 7.15 29.38
CA ASP A 332 14.77 7.01 29.85
C ASP A 332 14.30 8.21 30.68
N HIS A 333 15.23 9.06 31.13
CA HIS A 333 14.97 10.23 31.97
C HIS A 333 15.10 11.58 31.24
N THR A 334 15.34 11.56 29.93
CA THR A 334 15.44 12.73 29.07
C THR A 334 14.35 12.69 27.99
N TRP A 335 13.95 13.87 27.49
CA TRP A 335 12.82 14.05 26.56
C TRP A 335 13.11 15.10 25.47
N GLU A 336 14.38 15.42 25.25
CA GLU A 336 14.78 16.56 24.43
C GLU A 336 14.38 16.37 22.96
N THR A 337 14.52 15.14 22.45
CA THR A 337 14.16 14.79 21.07
C THR A 337 12.66 14.91 20.83
N TRP A 338 11.85 14.55 21.82
CA TRP A 338 10.39 14.71 21.76
C TRP A 338 9.99 16.18 21.69
N HIS A 339 10.58 17.02 22.55
CA HIS A 339 10.36 18.47 22.53
C HIS A 339 10.81 19.08 21.20
N ARG A 340 11.97 18.67 20.68
CA ARG A 340 12.54 19.09 19.40
C ARG A 340 11.61 18.77 18.24
N LEU A 341 11.06 17.55 18.18
CA LEU A 341 10.12 17.13 17.15
C LEU A 341 8.84 17.99 17.15
N LEU A 342 8.27 18.26 18.32
CA LEU A 342 7.09 19.11 18.46
C LEU A 342 7.40 20.57 18.08
N ALA A 343 8.56 21.09 18.47
CA ALA A 343 9.01 22.43 18.12
C ALA A 343 9.22 22.57 16.60
N ALA A 344 9.96 21.65 15.97
CA ALA A 344 10.17 21.59 14.52
C ALA A 344 8.84 21.50 13.75
N SER A 345 7.91 20.66 14.23
CA SER A 345 6.57 20.57 13.63
C SER A 345 5.82 21.91 13.67
N THR A 346 5.92 22.67 14.78
CA THR A 346 5.33 24.02 14.85
C THR A 346 5.98 24.97 13.86
N ALA A 347 7.31 24.93 13.79
CA ALA A 347 8.09 25.81 12.92
C ALA A 347 7.76 25.55 11.44
N ILE A 348 7.57 24.29 11.04
CA ILE A 348 7.08 23.91 9.70
C ILE A 348 5.68 24.45 9.45
N TYR A 349 4.75 24.25 10.38
CA TYR A 349 3.36 24.62 10.17
C TYR A 349 3.14 26.14 10.15
N SER A 350 3.64 26.83 11.17
CA SER A 350 3.40 28.26 11.41
C SER A 350 4.47 29.19 10.83
N GLY A 351 5.61 28.64 10.41
CA GLY A 351 6.82 29.39 10.12
C GLY A 351 7.56 29.81 11.38
N ALA A 352 8.84 30.12 11.25
CA ALA A 352 9.68 30.64 12.32
C ALA A 352 10.63 31.73 11.79
N THR A 353 10.92 32.73 12.60
CA THR A 353 11.88 33.79 12.25
C THR A 353 12.99 33.79 13.30
N PHE A 354 14.23 33.67 12.85
CA PHE A 354 15.46 33.76 13.62
C PHE A 354 16.24 35.01 13.18
N GLU A 355 17.23 35.46 13.95
CA GLU A 355 17.94 36.73 13.68
C GLU A 355 18.48 36.82 12.24
N ASP A 356 19.13 35.76 11.74
CA ASP A 356 19.74 35.71 10.40
C ASP A 356 19.08 34.71 9.44
N THR A 357 17.92 34.12 9.81
CA THR A 357 17.27 33.10 8.97
C THR A 357 15.75 33.08 9.19
N ARG A 358 14.99 33.03 8.09
CA ARG A 358 13.52 32.94 8.14
C ARG A 358 13.05 31.62 7.55
N MET A 359 12.36 30.83 8.36
CA MET A 359 11.67 29.61 7.95
C MET A 359 10.21 29.94 7.58
N PRO A 360 9.77 29.67 6.35
CA PRO A 360 8.41 29.99 5.93
C PRO A 360 7.38 29.06 6.58
N ALA A 361 6.12 29.53 6.65
CA ALA A 361 4.99 28.72 7.07
C ALA A 361 4.61 27.78 5.92
N TYR A 362 5.04 26.54 6.01
CA TYR A 362 4.77 25.54 4.98
C TYR A 362 3.35 24.97 5.10
N GLY A 363 2.80 24.89 6.31
CA GLY A 363 1.44 24.43 6.60
C GLY A 363 1.31 22.90 6.64
N GLY A 364 0.16 22.38 6.19
CA GLY A 364 -0.15 20.95 6.13
C GLY A 364 -0.81 20.42 7.42
N SER A 365 -1.92 19.69 7.25
CA SER A 365 -2.69 19.09 8.36
C SER A 365 -1.91 18.08 9.21
N MET A 366 -0.82 17.52 8.69
CA MET A 366 0.08 16.65 9.45
C MET A 366 0.86 17.40 10.53
N PHE A 367 1.28 18.64 10.26
CA PHE A 367 2.05 19.48 11.18
C PHE A 367 1.16 20.42 12.00
N ASP A 368 -0.15 20.42 11.77
CA ASP A 368 -1.11 21.26 12.48
C ASP A 368 -1.14 20.93 13.98
N PRO A 369 -0.73 21.88 14.85
CA PRO A 369 -0.72 21.65 16.29
C PRO A 369 -2.12 21.53 16.89
N THR A 370 -3.17 21.98 16.18
CA THR A 370 -4.55 21.91 16.63
C THR A 370 -5.23 20.56 16.36
N ARG A 371 -4.61 19.71 15.54
CA ARG A 371 -5.15 18.38 15.20
C ARG A 371 -5.14 17.42 16.39
N PHE A 372 -4.06 17.45 17.18
CA PHE A 372 -3.89 16.62 18.38
C PHE A 372 -3.38 17.52 19.53
N PRO A 373 -4.24 18.38 20.10
CA PRO A 373 -3.80 19.40 21.06
C PRO A 373 -3.20 18.80 22.34
N TRP A 374 -3.65 17.59 22.71
CA TRP A 374 -3.20 16.87 23.89
C TRP A 374 -1.72 16.44 23.84
N LEU A 375 -1.09 16.35 22.65
CA LEU A 375 0.36 16.13 22.54
C LEU A 375 1.19 17.29 23.13
N ARG A 376 0.56 18.45 23.32
CA ARG A 376 1.20 19.69 23.80
C ARG A 376 0.63 20.20 25.11
N SER A 377 -0.33 19.50 25.68
CA SER A 377 -0.90 19.87 26.97
C SER A 377 0.19 19.83 28.03
N THR A 378 0.22 20.85 28.87
CA THR A 378 1.14 20.94 30.01
C THR A 378 0.38 20.80 31.32
N ASN A 379 1.04 20.24 32.32
CA ASN A 379 0.56 20.26 33.70
C ASN A 379 0.77 21.65 34.33
N ALA A 380 0.41 21.78 35.62
CA ALA A 380 0.53 23.03 36.36
C ALA A 380 1.97 23.56 36.47
N GLN A 381 2.97 22.70 36.30
CA GLN A 381 4.40 23.03 36.33
C GLN A 381 4.97 23.39 34.95
N GLY A 382 4.13 23.41 33.90
CA GLY A 382 4.55 23.70 32.53
C GLY A 382 5.24 22.52 31.83
N LEU A 383 5.23 21.32 32.42
CA LEU A 383 5.78 20.11 31.80
C LEU A 383 4.72 19.44 30.92
N LEU A 384 5.13 18.87 29.78
CA LEU A 384 4.22 18.11 28.92
C LEU A 384 3.61 16.92 29.67
N THR A 385 2.30 16.72 29.50
CA THR A 385 1.56 15.61 30.10
C THR A 385 1.82 14.29 29.37
N VAL A 386 2.05 14.34 28.06
CA VAL A 386 2.51 13.20 27.25
C VAL A 386 3.99 13.37 26.94
N ARG A 387 4.80 12.40 27.38
CA ARG A 387 6.25 12.41 27.21
C ARG A 387 6.74 11.11 26.57
N VAL A 388 7.62 11.25 25.58
CA VAL A 388 8.30 10.13 24.91
C VAL A 388 9.79 10.28 25.19
N SER A 389 10.41 9.29 25.85
CA SER A 389 11.81 9.39 26.26
C SER A 389 12.77 9.40 25.08
N ASP A 390 13.98 9.92 25.28
CA ASP A 390 15.00 9.90 24.23
C ASP A 390 15.44 8.46 23.89
N ARG A 391 15.33 7.50 24.81
CA ARG A 391 15.52 6.07 24.49
C ARG A 391 14.48 5.58 23.48
N VAL A 392 13.20 5.93 23.68
CA VAL A 392 12.15 5.60 22.71
C VAL A 392 12.43 6.27 21.37
N MET A 393 12.80 7.56 21.37
CA MET A 393 13.11 8.29 20.13
C MET A 393 14.34 7.71 19.42
N LEU A 394 15.37 7.27 20.13
CA LEU A 394 16.51 6.57 19.56
C LEU A 394 16.07 5.29 18.84
N LYS A 395 15.24 4.45 19.48
CA LYS A 395 14.73 3.22 18.84
C LYS A 395 13.82 3.51 17.65
N VAL A 396 13.01 4.57 17.70
CA VAL A 396 12.21 5.03 16.56
C VAL A 396 13.11 5.46 15.40
N LEU A 397 14.13 6.29 15.66
CA LEU A 397 15.09 6.74 14.65
C LEU A 397 15.87 5.57 14.04
N GLN A 398 16.32 4.61 14.87
CA GLN A 398 16.96 3.38 14.38
C GLN A 398 16.01 2.54 13.52
N ALA A 399 14.74 2.39 13.92
CA ALA A 399 13.77 1.61 13.15
C ALA A 399 13.46 2.22 11.77
N VAL A 400 13.55 3.54 11.61
CA VAL A 400 13.33 4.22 10.33
C VAL A 400 14.59 4.42 9.50
N GLN A 401 15.77 4.59 10.13
CA GLN A 401 17.04 4.83 9.44
C GLN A 401 17.87 3.55 9.21
N ILE A 402 17.54 2.42 9.85
CA ILE A 402 18.31 1.17 9.74
C ILE A 402 17.41 0.00 9.36
N ALA A 403 17.50 -0.42 8.10
CA ALA A 403 16.77 -1.59 7.59
C ALA A 403 17.50 -2.89 7.94
N HIS A 404 16.78 -3.88 8.48
CA HIS A 404 17.32 -5.21 8.77
C HIS A 404 16.84 -6.23 7.72
N VAL A 405 17.71 -6.59 6.76
CA VAL A 405 17.37 -7.55 5.70
C VAL A 405 18.30 -8.75 5.77
N GLY A 406 17.72 -9.95 5.89
CA GLY A 406 18.51 -11.20 5.89
C GLY A 406 19.49 -11.35 7.07
N GLY A 407 19.24 -10.65 8.19
CA GLY A 407 20.09 -10.66 9.39
C GLY A 407 21.14 -9.55 9.44
N GLU A 408 21.09 -8.58 8.52
CA GLU A 408 22.09 -7.50 8.42
C GLU A 408 21.43 -6.13 8.52
N ALA A 409 22.08 -5.23 9.26
CA ALA A 409 21.69 -3.84 9.41
C ALA A 409 22.28 -3.00 8.27
N ARG A 410 21.42 -2.26 7.56
CA ARG A 410 21.81 -1.30 6.52
C ARG A 410 21.25 0.07 6.85
N GLN A 411 22.12 1.08 6.89
CA GLN A 411 21.68 2.46 7.02
C GLN A 411 20.98 2.90 5.72
N LEU A 412 19.84 3.58 5.87
CA LEU A 412 19.05 4.15 4.80
C LEU A 412 19.41 5.62 4.61
N SER A 413 19.59 6.02 3.35
CA SER A 413 19.65 7.42 2.92
C SER A 413 18.25 7.84 2.48
N PHE A 414 17.64 8.81 3.15
CA PHE A 414 16.37 9.42 2.75
C PHE A 414 16.53 10.39 1.58
N ARG A 415 17.76 10.78 1.23
CA ARG A 415 18.06 11.49 -0.03
C ARG A 415 17.56 10.69 -1.25
N ASP A 416 17.69 9.37 -1.21
CA ASP A 416 17.46 8.49 -2.37
C ASP A 416 16.20 7.62 -2.30
N LEU A 417 15.49 7.63 -1.16
CA LEU A 417 14.21 6.92 -1.05
C LEU A 417 13.18 7.51 -2.01
N ASP A 418 12.58 6.65 -2.83
CA ASP A 418 11.46 7.05 -3.67
C ASP A 418 10.23 7.31 -2.78
N VAL A 419 9.47 8.34 -3.13
CA VAL A 419 8.27 8.76 -2.40
C VAL A 419 7.25 7.63 -2.27
N GLU A 420 7.17 6.80 -3.30
CA GLU A 420 6.32 5.63 -3.33
C GLU A 420 6.77 4.62 -2.27
N GLN A 421 8.06 4.33 -2.14
CA GLN A 421 8.59 3.38 -1.14
C GLN A 421 8.22 3.80 0.29
N ILE A 422 8.27 5.10 0.56
CA ILE A 422 7.77 5.69 1.81
C ILE A 422 6.27 5.39 1.95
N GLY A 423 5.48 5.66 0.91
CA GLY A 423 4.05 5.31 0.86
C GLY A 423 3.75 3.85 1.24
N TYR A 424 4.55 2.87 0.80
CA TYR A 424 4.29 1.43 1.04
C TYR A 424 4.37 1.10 2.53
N VAL A 425 5.35 1.68 3.20
CA VAL A 425 5.59 1.49 4.64
C VAL A 425 4.37 1.92 5.45
N TYR A 426 3.79 3.08 5.10
CA TYR A 426 2.63 3.62 5.83
C TYR A 426 1.30 3.00 5.42
N GLU A 427 1.16 2.55 4.17
CA GLU A 427 -0.06 1.87 3.72
C GLU A 427 -0.30 0.59 4.52
N GLY A 428 0.77 -0.12 4.91
CA GLY A 428 0.70 -1.24 5.85
C GLY A 428 0.14 -0.88 7.22
N LEU A 429 0.34 0.37 7.68
CA LEU A 429 -0.17 0.86 8.97
C LEU A 429 -1.67 1.18 8.94
N LEU A 430 -2.25 1.46 7.77
CA LEU A 430 -3.69 1.76 7.64
C LEU A 430 -4.56 0.57 8.09
N GLY A 431 -4.00 -0.64 8.15
CA GLY A 431 -4.66 -1.85 8.61
C GLY A 431 -4.74 -2.03 10.13
N TYR A 432 -4.29 -1.07 10.92
CA TYR A 432 -4.24 -1.17 12.39
C TYR A 432 -5.04 -0.04 13.07
N SER A 433 -5.30 -0.23 14.36
CA SER A 433 -5.88 0.75 15.27
C SER A 433 -5.31 0.54 16.68
N ALA A 434 -5.94 1.15 17.68
CA ALA A 434 -5.62 0.90 19.08
C ALA A 434 -6.89 0.78 19.91
N GLU A 435 -6.81 0.01 21.00
CA GLU A 435 -7.90 -0.17 21.96
C GLU A 435 -7.38 -0.09 23.39
N TYR A 436 -8.21 0.46 24.28
CA TYR A 436 -7.97 0.41 25.71
C TYR A 436 -8.29 -1.00 26.22
N THR A 437 -7.30 -1.67 26.80
CA THR A 437 -7.51 -3.02 27.34
C THR A 437 -8.04 -2.99 28.78
N THR A 438 -8.98 -3.87 29.10
CA THR A 438 -9.46 -4.06 30.48
C THR A 438 -8.63 -5.06 31.29
N ASP A 439 -7.84 -5.90 30.61
CA ASP A 439 -6.95 -6.90 31.22
C ASP A 439 -5.49 -6.59 30.86
N VAL A 440 -4.53 -7.22 31.53
CA VAL A 440 -3.12 -7.22 31.12
C VAL A 440 -3.01 -8.00 29.81
N VAL A 441 -2.43 -7.41 28.77
CA VAL A 441 -2.20 -8.08 27.48
C VAL A 441 -0.72 -8.42 27.33
N VAL A 442 -0.45 -9.64 26.87
CA VAL A 442 0.89 -10.19 26.68
C VAL A 442 1.13 -10.42 25.19
N GLY A 443 2.22 -9.85 24.66
CA GLY A 443 2.66 -10.11 23.29
C GLY A 443 3.47 -11.40 23.22
N LEU A 444 3.12 -12.30 22.31
CA LEU A 444 3.77 -13.60 22.17
C LEU A 444 4.73 -13.63 20.97
N HIS A 445 5.70 -14.53 20.99
CA HIS A 445 6.54 -14.77 19.82
C HIS A 445 5.74 -15.29 18.61
N GLY A 446 6.00 -14.70 17.44
CA GLY A 446 5.38 -15.07 16.17
C GLY A 446 6.21 -14.63 14.96
N LYS A 447 5.65 -14.77 13.76
CA LYS A 447 6.22 -14.17 12.56
C LYS A 447 6.17 -12.64 12.72
N SER A 448 7.30 -11.96 12.44
CA SER A 448 7.37 -10.50 12.39
C SER A 448 6.20 -9.90 11.62
N GLY A 449 5.51 -8.91 12.20
CA GLY A 449 4.35 -8.24 11.62
C GLY A 449 3.00 -8.95 11.84
N TYR A 450 3.04 -10.19 12.35
CA TYR A 450 1.87 -11.06 12.60
C TYR A 450 1.97 -11.73 13.98
N GLU A 451 2.62 -11.06 14.94
CA GLU A 451 2.78 -11.57 16.29
C GLU A 451 1.42 -11.63 17.03
N PRO A 452 1.11 -12.71 17.77
CA PRO A 452 -0.12 -12.80 18.52
C PRO A 452 -0.06 -12.05 19.85
N GLU A 453 -1.23 -11.63 20.34
CA GLU A 453 -1.41 -10.99 21.64
C GLU A 453 -2.50 -11.70 22.43
N ILE A 454 -2.34 -11.89 23.74
CA ILE A 454 -3.31 -12.63 24.55
C ILE A 454 -3.56 -11.94 25.88
N ALA A 455 -4.81 -11.92 26.33
CA ALA A 455 -5.14 -11.47 27.68
C ALA A 455 -4.54 -12.41 28.72
N LEU A 456 -3.99 -11.86 29.81
CA LEU A 456 -3.32 -12.62 30.86
C LEU A 456 -4.27 -13.64 31.50
N THR A 457 -5.55 -13.28 31.67
CA THR A 457 -6.56 -14.20 32.19
C THR A 457 -6.70 -15.43 31.30
N GLU A 458 -6.83 -15.24 29.99
CA GLU A 458 -6.93 -16.34 29.02
C GLU A 458 -5.63 -17.18 28.98
N LEU A 459 -4.47 -16.52 29.04
CA LEU A 459 -3.18 -17.22 29.09
C LEU A 459 -3.08 -18.11 30.33
N ASN A 460 -3.46 -17.59 31.51
CA ASN A 460 -3.44 -18.34 32.76
C ASN A 460 -4.42 -19.53 32.73
N GLU A 461 -5.59 -19.39 32.11
CA GLU A 461 -6.53 -20.50 31.92
C GLU A 461 -5.91 -21.62 31.06
N LEU A 462 -5.22 -21.26 29.97
CA LEU A 462 -4.52 -22.21 29.11
C LEU A 462 -3.37 -22.90 29.84
N VAL A 463 -2.60 -22.16 30.63
CA VAL A 463 -1.50 -22.70 31.46
C VAL A 463 -2.06 -23.67 32.50
N GLY A 464 -3.11 -23.29 33.24
CA GLY A 464 -3.71 -24.14 34.27
C GLY A 464 -4.40 -25.39 33.71
N ALA A 465 -4.89 -25.33 32.48
CA ALA A 465 -5.51 -26.48 31.81
C ALA A 465 -4.50 -27.44 31.16
N ALA A 466 -3.23 -27.05 30.98
CA ALA A 466 -2.25 -27.83 30.24
C ALA A 466 -1.57 -28.89 31.12
N THR A 467 -1.36 -30.09 30.56
CA THR A 467 -0.65 -31.17 31.28
C THR A 467 0.83 -31.29 30.93
N SER A 468 1.27 -30.66 29.84
CA SER A 468 2.66 -30.63 29.36
C SER A 468 2.88 -29.44 28.42
N GLY A 469 4.14 -29.08 28.12
CA GLY A 469 4.43 -27.99 27.17
C GLY A 469 3.91 -28.25 25.77
N ALA A 470 3.87 -29.51 25.31
CA ALA A 470 3.27 -29.89 24.04
C ALA A 470 1.74 -29.73 24.03
N ASP A 471 1.06 -30.06 25.13
CA ASP A 471 -0.38 -29.86 25.29
C ASP A 471 -0.73 -28.36 25.36
N PHE A 472 0.06 -27.59 26.12
CA PHE A 472 -0.06 -26.12 26.16
C PHE A 472 0.09 -25.51 24.76
N ALA A 473 1.15 -25.86 24.02
CA ALA A 473 1.41 -25.33 22.70
C ALA A 473 0.27 -25.63 21.71
N LYS A 474 -0.32 -26.83 21.78
CA LYS A 474 -1.49 -27.18 20.98
C LYS A 474 -2.71 -26.33 21.35
N LYS A 475 -3.03 -26.20 22.63
CA LYS A 475 -4.17 -25.40 23.12
C LYS A 475 -4.04 -23.93 22.76
N LEU A 476 -2.84 -23.36 22.93
CA LEU A 476 -2.56 -21.97 22.56
C LEU A 476 -2.71 -21.76 21.04
N THR A 477 -2.16 -22.65 20.22
CA THR A 477 -2.30 -22.54 18.75
C THR A 477 -3.76 -22.66 18.30
N ASP A 478 -4.52 -23.59 18.90
CA ASP A 478 -5.95 -23.77 18.64
C ASP A 478 -6.78 -22.55 19.07
N HIS A 479 -6.43 -21.91 20.20
CA HIS A 479 -7.06 -20.67 20.67
C HIS A 479 -6.81 -19.51 19.71
N LEU A 480 -5.53 -19.23 19.42
CA LEU A 480 -5.12 -18.13 18.54
C LEU A 480 -5.72 -18.26 17.14
N SER A 481 -5.80 -19.47 16.57
CA SER A 481 -6.44 -19.68 15.26
C SER A 481 -7.93 -19.31 15.22
N LYS A 482 -8.61 -19.30 16.36
CA LYS A 482 -10.03 -18.96 16.49
C LYS A 482 -10.24 -17.49 16.86
N SER A 483 -9.37 -16.93 17.70
CA SER A 483 -9.47 -15.55 18.18
C SER A 483 -8.81 -14.53 17.25
N GLN A 484 -7.74 -14.92 16.56
CA GLN A 484 -6.92 -14.04 15.71
C GLN A 484 -6.58 -14.71 14.37
N ALA A 485 -7.42 -14.51 13.37
CA ALA A 485 -7.32 -15.19 12.07
C ALA A 485 -6.01 -14.92 11.30
N ASN A 486 -5.38 -13.77 11.51
CA ASN A 486 -4.17 -13.36 10.78
C ASN A 486 -2.88 -13.57 11.55
N ALA A 487 -2.95 -13.82 12.87
CA ALA A 487 -1.78 -14.02 13.69
C ALA A 487 -1.04 -15.30 13.27
N LYS A 488 0.29 -15.23 13.23
CA LYS A 488 1.18 -16.34 12.89
C LYS A 488 2.07 -16.62 14.10
N PRO A 489 1.58 -17.39 15.08
CA PRO A 489 2.38 -17.75 16.26
C PRO A 489 3.63 -18.53 15.89
N ALA A 490 4.58 -18.60 16.82
CA ALA A 490 5.69 -19.53 16.74
C ALA A 490 5.21 -20.98 16.55
N THR A 491 6.05 -21.85 16.01
CA THR A 491 5.67 -23.26 15.81
C THR A 491 5.36 -23.93 17.15
N ALA A 492 4.44 -24.90 17.18
CA ALA A 492 4.07 -25.60 18.41
C ALA A 492 5.30 -26.17 19.17
N ARG A 493 6.33 -26.59 18.44
CA ARG A 493 7.60 -27.04 19.02
C ARG A 493 8.38 -25.91 19.71
N GLN A 494 8.42 -24.72 19.12
CA GLN A 494 9.06 -23.54 19.71
C GLN A 494 8.30 -23.07 20.95
N ILE A 495 6.96 -23.05 20.89
CA ILE A 495 6.11 -22.68 22.03
C ILE A 495 6.33 -23.65 23.20
N ALA A 496 6.30 -24.97 22.95
CA ALA A 496 6.51 -25.96 24.00
C ALA A 496 7.89 -25.80 24.66
N LYS A 497 8.94 -25.58 23.85
CA LYS A 497 10.29 -25.33 24.36
C LYS A 497 10.38 -24.05 25.20
N ALA A 498 9.72 -22.97 24.77
CA ALA A 498 9.70 -21.71 25.50
C ALA A 498 8.92 -21.81 26.81
N PHE A 499 7.80 -22.54 26.84
CA PHE A 499 7.03 -22.78 28.05
C PHE A 499 7.81 -23.58 29.11
N GLU A 500 8.69 -24.47 28.68
CA GLU A 500 9.53 -25.30 29.56
C GLU A 500 10.90 -24.65 29.89
N ALA A 501 11.14 -23.41 29.47
CA ALA A 501 12.40 -22.71 29.69
C ALA A 501 12.51 -22.18 31.14
N ASP A 502 13.26 -22.89 31.98
CA ASP A 502 13.46 -22.56 33.40
C ASP A 502 14.94 -22.25 33.73
N GLU A 503 15.51 -21.26 33.04
CA GLU A 503 16.84 -20.73 33.41
C GLU A 503 16.68 -19.60 34.43
N ALA A 504 17.05 -19.88 35.70
CA ALA A 504 16.90 -18.95 36.82
C ALA A 504 17.50 -17.55 36.58
N THR A 505 18.63 -17.46 35.87
CA THR A 505 19.28 -16.19 35.51
C THR A 505 18.41 -15.34 34.57
N ASN A 506 17.80 -15.97 33.56
CA ASN A 506 16.94 -15.28 32.59
C ASN A 506 15.63 -14.84 33.23
N VAL A 507 15.08 -15.66 34.15
CA VAL A 507 13.89 -15.30 34.92
C VAL A 507 14.15 -14.08 35.80
N ALA A 508 15.32 -13.97 36.43
CA ALA A 508 15.69 -12.83 37.27
C ALA A 508 15.83 -11.52 36.47
N ASP A 509 16.46 -11.58 35.30
CA ASP A 509 16.56 -10.45 34.36
C ASP A 509 15.16 -10.03 33.86
N ALA A 510 14.37 -10.99 33.40
CA ALA A 510 12.98 -10.77 32.98
C ALA A 510 12.13 -10.13 34.08
N ARG A 511 12.29 -10.54 35.35
CA ARG A 511 11.58 -9.96 36.50
C ARG A 511 11.93 -8.49 36.73
N THR A 512 13.15 -8.09 36.41
CA THR A 512 13.60 -6.70 36.52
C THR A 512 12.98 -5.85 35.41
N ARG A 513 13.02 -6.33 34.17
CA ARG A 513 12.41 -5.67 33.01
C ARG A 513 10.88 -5.59 33.12
N LEU A 514 10.22 -6.66 33.55
CA LEU A 514 8.77 -6.68 33.79
C LEU A 514 8.34 -5.70 34.88
N ARG A 515 9.13 -5.52 35.95
CA ARG A 515 8.83 -4.51 36.98
C ARG A 515 8.82 -3.09 36.43
N TYR A 516 9.71 -2.79 35.49
CA TYR A 516 9.74 -1.51 34.80
C TYR A 516 8.46 -1.32 33.96
N VAL A 517 8.14 -2.27 33.08
CA VAL A 517 6.97 -2.21 32.19
C VAL A 517 5.64 -2.17 32.94
N LEU A 518 5.53 -2.89 34.07
CA LEU A 518 4.31 -2.98 34.87
C LEU A 518 4.21 -1.91 35.97
N LEU A 519 5.03 -0.85 35.91
CA LEU A 519 5.03 0.27 36.86
C LEU A 519 5.12 -0.20 38.32
N GLY A 520 5.92 -1.24 38.59
CA GLY A 520 6.16 -1.77 39.93
C GLY A 520 5.11 -2.77 40.47
N ARG A 521 4.12 -3.20 39.67
CA ARG A 521 3.13 -4.21 40.09
C ARG A 521 3.72 -5.62 40.21
N THR A 522 4.10 -6.01 41.42
CA THR A 522 4.83 -7.26 41.70
C THR A 522 3.99 -8.53 41.53
N ASP A 523 2.68 -8.45 41.74
CA ASP A 523 1.73 -9.57 41.63
C ASP A 523 1.62 -10.11 40.20
N ILE A 524 1.62 -9.22 39.21
CA ILE A 524 1.58 -9.59 37.79
C ILE A 524 2.98 -10.03 37.31
N VAL A 525 4.03 -9.38 37.79
CA VAL A 525 5.42 -9.76 37.50
C VAL A 525 5.68 -11.20 37.88
N ASP A 526 5.20 -11.64 39.04
CA ASP A 526 5.42 -12.99 39.55
C ASP A 526 4.69 -14.06 38.74
N GLN A 527 3.58 -13.71 38.07
CA GLN A 527 2.87 -14.58 37.15
C GLN A 527 3.57 -14.68 35.78
N LEU A 528 4.13 -13.58 35.29
CA LEU A 528 4.73 -13.51 33.95
C LEU A 528 6.20 -13.91 33.89
N ALA A 529 6.97 -13.72 34.96
CA ALA A 529 8.40 -14.03 34.96
C ALA A 529 8.71 -15.51 34.61
N PRO A 530 7.94 -16.52 35.08
CA PRO A 530 8.11 -17.90 34.65
C PRO A 530 7.84 -18.12 33.15
N LEU A 531 7.01 -17.26 32.54
CA LEU A 531 6.60 -17.35 31.13
C LEU A 531 7.45 -16.46 30.21
N HIS A 532 8.54 -15.86 30.70
CA HIS A 532 9.32 -14.84 29.97
C HIS A 532 9.73 -15.28 28.55
N ALA A 533 10.09 -16.55 28.34
CA ALA A 533 10.54 -17.05 27.04
C ALA A 533 9.40 -17.16 26.00
N LEU A 534 8.13 -17.02 26.41
CA LEU A 534 6.99 -16.90 25.50
C LEU A 534 6.72 -15.47 25.06
N ILE A 535 7.17 -14.50 25.86
CA ILE A 535 6.85 -13.08 25.69
C ILE A 535 7.83 -12.46 24.69
N ARG A 536 7.30 -11.84 23.63
CA ARG A 536 8.13 -11.11 22.67
C ARG A 536 8.66 -9.82 23.30
N ASN A 537 9.80 -9.33 22.82
CA ASN A 537 10.31 -8.02 23.23
C ASN A 537 9.84 -6.88 22.29
N ASP A 538 9.73 -5.68 22.85
CA ASP A 538 9.59 -4.42 22.10
C ASP A 538 10.94 -4.00 21.47
N LEU A 539 11.00 -2.81 20.86
CA LEU A 539 12.25 -2.30 20.24
C LEU A 539 13.30 -1.83 21.26
N ARG A 540 12.93 -1.64 22.54
CA ARG A 540 13.84 -1.32 23.65
C ARG A 540 14.42 -2.58 24.29
N ASP A 541 14.06 -3.76 23.78
CA ASP A 541 14.36 -5.08 24.35
C ASP A 541 13.68 -5.34 25.71
N PHE A 542 12.54 -4.69 25.98
CA PHE A 542 11.68 -5.01 27.12
C PHE A 542 10.58 -5.99 26.73
N PRO A 543 10.13 -6.88 27.64
CA PRO A 543 8.98 -7.75 27.40
C PRO A 543 7.74 -6.94 27.03
N TYR A 544 7.10 -7.28 25.91
CA TYR A 544 5.88 -6.62 25.44
C TYR A 544 4.69 -7.02 26.33
N VAL A 545 4.37 -6.18 27.30
CA VAL A 545 3.25 -6.36 28.20
C VAL A 545 2.51 -5.02 28.34
N VAL A 546 1.22 -5.03 28.08
CA VAL A 546 0.36 -3.85 28.22
C VAL A 546 -0.45 -3.99 29.51
N PRO A 547 -0.22 -3.13 30.52
CA PRO A 547 -1.07 -3.00 31.71
C PRO A 547 -2.57 -2.90 31.41
N ALA A 548 -3.42 -3.44 32.28
CA ALA A 548 -4.86 -3.11 32.28
C ALA A 548 -5.07 -1.59 32.35
N GLY A 549 -5.97 -1.07 31.52
CA GLY A 549 -6.19 0.36 31.26
C GLY A 549 -5.25 0.97 30.21
N GLY A 550 -4.24 0.24 29.74
CA GLY A 550 -3.30 0.69 28.72
C GLY A 550 -3.84 0.54 27.29
N LEU A 551 -3.06 1.00 26.32
CA LEU A 551 -3.38 0.90 24.90
C LEU A 551 -2.62 -0.26 24.25
N VAL A 552 -3.35 -1.10 23.54
CA VAL A 552 -2.80 -2.17 22.70
C VAL A 552 -3.11 -1.85 21.23
N MET A 553 -2.16 -2.15 20.35
CA MET A 553 -2.35 -1.96 18.91
C MET A 553 -3.12 -3.15 18.33
N THR A 554 -4.32 -2.92 17.83
CA THR A 554 -5.18 -3.99 17.29
C THR A 554 -5.21 -3.94 15.76
N GLU A 555 -5.45 -5.09 15.12
CA GLU A 555 -5.77 -5.08 13.69
C GLU A 555 -7.16 -4.49 13.48
N SER A 556 -7.28 -3.52 12.58
CA SER A 556 -8.58 -2.96 12.25
C SER A 556 -9.36 -3.93 11.35
N ALA A 557 -10.69 -3.95 11.49
CA ALA A 557 -11.58 -4.67 10.57
C ALA A 557 -11.39 -4.26 9.09
N GLN A 558 -10.73 -3.11 8.84
CA GLN A 558 -10.41 -2.61 7.51
C GLN A 558 -9.37 -3.49 6.80
N ARG A 559 -8.28 -3.93 7.45
CA ARG A 559 -7.23 -4.75 6.79
C ARG A 559 -7.78 -6.05 6.21
N ALA A 560 -8.70 -6.69 6.92
CA ALA A 560 -9.34 -7.91 6.45
C ALA A 560 -10.26 -7.66 5.23
N ASN A 561 -10.82 -6.45 5.07
CA ASN A 561 -11.94 -6.14 4.19
C ASN A 561 -11.66 -5.13 3.06
N THR A 562 -10.55 -4.39 3.07
CA THR A 562 -10.29 -3.32 2.11
C THR A 562 -9.59 -3.77 0.84
N GLY A 563 -8.97 -4.96 0.82
CA GLY A 563 -8.21 -5.42 -0.35
C GLY A 563 -7.10 -4.46 -0.78
N THR A 564 -6.59 -3.66 0.17
CA THR A 564 -5.55 -2.64 -0.05
C THR A 564 -4.23 -3.34 -0.33
N HIS A 565 -3.90 -3.44 -1.62
CA HIS A 565 -2.62 -3.90 -2.09
C HIS A 565 -1.87 -2.73 -2.70
N TYR A 566 -0.65 -2.56 -2.24
CA TYR A 566 0.27 -1.60 -2.79
C TYR A 566 0.45 -1.82 -4.31
N THR A 567 0.35 -0.73 -5.11
CA THR A 567 0.46 -0.75 -6.59
C THR A 567 1.87 -0.40 -7.06
N PRO A 568 2.67 -1.36 -7.57
CA PRO A 568 4.05 -1.15 -8.03
C PRO A 568 4.23 0.08 -8.93
N ARG A 569 5.36 0.78 -8.79
CA ARG A 569 5.67 2.01 -9.54
C ARG A 569 5.52 1.80 -11.04
N SER A 570 6.08 0.71 -11.56
CA SER A 570 5.98 0.33 -12.98
C SER A 570 4.54 0.17 -13.46
N LEU A 571 3.67 -0.40 -12.63
CA LEU A 571 2.25 -0.60 -12.96
C LEU A 571 1.49 0.73 -12.92
N ALA A 572 1.75 1.59 -11.93
CA ALA A 572 1.15 2.92 -11.86
C ALA A 572 1.57 3.79 -13.06
N GLU A 573 2.86 3.77 -13.42
CA GLU A 573 3.41 4.49 -14.59
C GLU A 573 2.80 3.98 -15.91
N GLU A 574 2.63 2.68 -16.09
CA GLU A 574 1.99 2.11 -17.30
C GLU A 574 0.53 2.58 -17.44
N VAL A 575 -0.25 2.53 -16.35
CA VAL A 575 -1.65 2.96 -16.37
C VAL A 575 -1.77 4.45 -16.68
N VAL A 576 -0.94 5.27 -16.04
CA VAL A 576 -0.88 6.71 -16.27
C VAL A 576 -0.49 7.03 -17.71
N LEU A 577 0.55 6.38 -18.24
CA LEU A 577 1.05 6.59 -19.59
C LEU A 577 -0.09 6.47 -20.61
N HIS A 578 -0.74 5.31 -20.65
CA HIS A 578 -1.77 5.03 -21.66
C HIS A 578 -3.11 5.74 -21.38
N ALA A 579 -3.33 6.24 -20.16
CA ALA A 579 -4.49 7.08 -19.85
C ALA A 579 -4.28 8.54 -20.29
N LEU A 580 -3.05 9.06 -20.21
CA LEU A 580 -2.76 10.48 -20.43
C LEU A 580 -2.20 10.81 -21.81
N GLU A 581 -1.57 9.86 -22.52
CA GLU A 581 -1.11 10.05 -23.92
C GLU A 581 -2.21 10.64 -24.84
N PRO A 582 -3.47 10.13 -24.82
CA PRO A 582 -4.55 10.70 -25.64
C PRO A 582 -4.91 12.16 -25.33
N LEU A 583 -4.51 12.65 -24.15
CA LEU A 583 -4.84 14.00 -23.69
C LEU A 583 -3.72 15.01 -23.97
N VAL A 584 -2.47 14.56 -24.07
CA VAL A 584 -1.31 15.43 -24.28
C VAL A 584 -0.88 15.53 -25.76
N TYR A 585 -1.31 14.60 -26.62
CA TYR A 585 -1.05 14.64 -28.06
C TYR A 585 -2.33 14.90 -28.88
N SER A 586 -2.22 15.64 -29.98
CA SER A 586 -3.28 15.86 -30.97
C SER A 586 -2.70 16.41 -32.30
N PRO A 587 -2.63 15.61 -33.39
CA PRO A 587 -2.96 14.18 -33.47
C PRO A 587 -2.19 13.34 -32.45
N GLY A 588 -2.83 12.33 -31.89
CA GLY A 588 -2.23 11.43 -30.89
C GLY A 588 -2.63 9.96 -31.08
N PRO A 589 -2.53 9.12 -30.04
CA PRO A 589 -2.78 7.66 -30.13
C PRO A 589 -4.21 7.29 -30.54
N LEU A 590 -5.19 8.19 -30.40
CA LEU A 590 -6.55 7.98 -30.88
C LEU A 590 -6.74 8.42 -32.33
N ASP A 591 -5.79 9.16 -32.90
CA ASP A 591 -5.86 9.72 -34.25
C ASP A 591 -5.05 8.89 -35.25
N THR A 592 -3.87 8.42 -34.85
CA THR A 592 -2.93 7.67 -35.67
C THR A 592 -2.08 6.73 -34.80
N GLU A 593 -1.74 5.56 -35.34
CA GLU A 593 -0.86 4.59 -34.67
C GLU A 593 0.62 4.93 -34.82
N ASN A 594 0.97 5.74 -35.81
CA ASN A 594 2.35 6.13 -36.06
C ASN A 594 2.75 7.24 -35.07
N GLN A 595 3.65 6.91 -34.15
CA GLN A 595 4.12 7.85 -33.13
C GLN A 595 4.87 9.05 -33.72
N ASP A 596 5.46 8.90 -34.92
CA ASP A 596 6.14 10.00 -35.61
C ASP A 596 5.17 11.13 -36.03
N ASP A 597 3.87 10.79 -36.17
CA ASP A 597 2.82 11.75 -36.52
C ASP A 597 2.21 12.42 -35.27
N TRP A 598 2.64 12.04 -34.06
CA TRP A 598 2.08 12.59 -32.83
C TRP A 598 2.57 14.01 -32.58
N VAL A 599 1.62 14.93 -32.38
CA VAL A 599 1.91 16.34 -32.12
C VAL A 599 1.59 16.66 -30.68
N LEU A 600 2.61 17.03 -29.92
CA LEU A 600 2.47 17.42 -28.52
C LEU A 600 1.69 18.74 -28.40
N LYS A 601 0.72 18.80 -27.50
CA LYS A 601 -0.03 20.03 -27.19
C LYS A 601 0.85 21.06 -26.49
N SER A 602 0.39 22.31 -26.47
CA SER A 602 1.12 23.38 -25.80
C SER A 602 1.25 23.15 -24.29
N SER A 603 2.28 23.74 -23.69
CA SER A 603 2.53 23.66 -22.25
C SER A 603 1.33 24.17 -21.43
N THR A 604 0.63 25.18 -21.94
CA THR A 604 -0.57 25.76 -21.32
C THR A 604 -1.76 24.82 -21.39
N GLU A 605 -1.94 24.10 -22.50
CA GLU A 605 -3.00 23.09 -22.62
C GLU A 605 -2.76 21.92 -21.66
N ILE A 606 -1.52 21.44 -21.55
CA ILE A 606 -1.15 20.35 -20.64
C ILE A 606 -1.36 20.76 -19.18
N LEU A 607 -0.93 21.97 -18.79
CA LEU A 607 -1.14 22.51 -17.43
C LEU A 607 -2.60 22.83 -17.09
N ASN A 608 -3.51 22.76 -18.07
CA ASN A 608 -4.94 22.92 -17.86
C ASN A 608 -5.69 21.59 -17.72
N LEU A 609 -5.03 20.43 -17.86
CA LEU A 609 -5.66 19.13 -17.66
C LEU A 609 -6.12 18.94 -16.20
N LYS A 610 -7.21 18.21 -15.98
CA LYS A 610 -7.73 17.84 -14.65
C LYS A 610 -7.78 16.33 -14.52
N VAL A 611 -6.87 15.78 -13.72
CA VAL A 611 -6.68 14.34 -13.51
C VAL A 611 -7.00 14.00 -12.07
N ALA A 612 -7.86 13.02 -11.85
CA ALA A 612 -8.25 12.60 -10.50
C ALA A 612 -7.96 11.13 -10.22
N ASP A 613 -7.61 10.83 -8.98
CA ASP A 613 -7.70 9.49 -8.40
C ASP A 613 -8.77 9.49 -7.30
N ILE A 614 -9.80 8.67 -7.45
CA ILE A 614 -10.97 8.64 -6.56
C ILE A 614 -10.87 7.57 -5.46
N ALA A 615 -9.74 6.86 -5.39
CA ALA A 615 -9.35 5.92 -4.33
C ALA A 615 -7.82 5.98 -4.17
N ALA A 616 -7.32 7.18 -3.85
CA ALA A 616 -5.92 7.55 -4.04
C ALA A 616 -4.92 6.76 -3.19
N GLY A 617 -5.36 6.20 -2.05
CA GLY A 617 -4.45 5.52 -1.12
C GLY A 617 -3.26 6.42 -0.75
N SER A 618 -2.04 5.90 -0.89
CA SER A 618 -0.79 6.63 -0.69
C SER A 618 -0.43 7.63 -1.81
N GLY A 619 -1.20 7.71 -2.89
CA GLY A 619 -1.01 8.68 -3.97
C GLY A 619 -0.12 8.23 -5.13
N ALA A 620 0.20 6.94 -5.26
CA ALA A 620 1.11 6.40 -6.28
C ALA A 620 0.75 6.82 -7.72
N PHE A 621 -0.53 6.76 -8.10
CA PHE A 621 -1.00 7.18 -9.42
C PHE A 621 -0.87 8.68 -9.65
N LEU A 622 -1.11 9.50 -8.61
CA LEU A 622 -0.96 10.94 -8.71
C LEU A 622 0.51 11.35 -8.81
N VAL A 623 1.42 10.67 -8.10
CA VAL A 623 2.87 10.88 -8.25
C VAL A 623 3.34 10.48 -9.66
N ALA A 624 2.89 9.34 -10.18
CA ALA A 624 3.20 8.91 -11.54
C ALA A 624 2.65 9.90 -12.59
N ALA A 625 1.41 10.38 -12.41
CA ALA A 625 0.84 11.42 -13.26
C ALA A 625 1.61 12.75 -13.18
N ALA A 626 2.09 13.13 -11.99
CA ALA A 626 2.91 14.32 -11.80
C ALA A 626 4.19 14.25 -12.65
N ARG A 627 4.92 13.13 -12.55
CA ARG A 627 6.17 12.90 -13.30
C ARG A 627 5.91 12.87 -14.81
N TYR A 628 4.89 12.14 -15.27
CA TYR A 628 4.56 12.02 -16.70
C TYR A 628 4.20 13.38 -17.31
N LEU A 629 3.23 14.09 -16.72
CA LEU A 629 2.80 15.39 -17.23
C LEU A 629 3.91 16.44 -17.13
N ALA A 630 4.72 16.42 -16.07
CA ALA A 630 5.86 17.34 -15.95
C ALA A 630 6.86 17.16 -17.09
N GLY A 631 7.24 15.91 -17.42
CA GLY A 631 8.11 15.63 -18.56
C GLY A 631 7.53 16.16 -19.88
N ARG A 632 6.22 15.99 -20.09
CA ARG A 632 5.53 16.53 -21.28
C ARG A 632 5.44 18.06 -21.29
N VAL A 633 5.29 18.71 -20.12
CA VAL A 633 5.30 20.17 -20.02
C VAL A 633 6.68 20.73 -20.37
N ILE A 634 7.76 20.10 -19.91
CA ILE A 634 9.15 20.51 -20.21
C ILE A 634 9.40 20.41 -21.72
N GLU A 635 9.04 19.27 -22.31
CA GLU A 635 9.15 19.03 -23.75
C GLU A 635 8.36 20.08 -24.56
N ALA A 636 7.13 20.38 -24.15
CA ALA A 636 6.29 21.38 -24.81
C ALA A 636 6.91 22.80 -24.71
N ARG A 637 7.41 23.19 -23.54
CA ARG A 637 8.07 24.49 -23.35
C ARG A 637 9.35 24.63 -24.14
N SER A 638 10.12 23.55 -24.26
CA SER A 638 11.31 23.51 -25.11
C SER A 638 10.94 23.75 -26.58
N LYS A 639 9.91 23.05 -27.09
CA LYS A 639 9.36 23.27 -28.44
C LYS A 639 8.79 24.68 -28.65
N GLU A 640 8.26 25.31 -27.60
CA GLU A 640 7.76 26.69 -27.61
C GLU A 640 8.87 27.75 -27.49
N GLY A 641 10.14 27.35 -27.29
CA GLY A 641 11.26 28.27 -27.08
C GLY A 641 11.24 28.98 -25.72
N LEU A 642 10.49 28.46 -24.74
CA LEU A 642 10.35 29.03 -23.39
C LEU A 642 11.38 28.49 -22.39
N THR A 643 12.11 27.44 -22.74
CA THR A 643 13.10 26.78 -21.87
C THR A 643 14.16 26.13 -22.76
N ILE A 644 15.44 26.43 -22.51
CA ILE A 644 16.57 26.00 -23.37
C ILE A 644 17.32 24.81 -22.75
N ASP A 645 17.34 24.70 -21.40
CA ASP A 645 18.01 23.61 -20.68
C ASP A 645 17.06 22.78 -19.80
N GLU A 646 17.21 21.45 -19.85
CA GLU A 646 16.50 20.49 -19.00
C GLU A 646 17.25 20.29 -17.66
N ASN A 647 17.33 21.34 -16.85
CA ASN A 647 17.94 21.22 -15.53
C ASN A 647 16.94 20.76 -14.44
N GLU A 648 17.48 20.33 -13.29
CA GLU A 648 16.66 19.84 -12.16
C GLU A 648 15.69 20.91 -11.62
N ASP A 649 15.99 22.20 -11.75
CA ASP A 649 15.09 23.27 -11.30
C ASP A 649 13.86 23.42 -12.21
N VAL A 650 14.03 23.29 -13.53
CA VAL A 650 12.92 23.24 -14.50
C VAL A 650 12.03 22.04 -14.22
N LYS A 651 12.62 20.88 -13.91
CA LYS A 651 11.88 19.66 -13.58
C LYS A 651 11.09 19.80 -12.28
N ARG A 652 11.71 20.33 -11.22
CA ARG A 652 11.03 20.64 -9.94
C ARG A 652 9.88 21.62 -10.15
N TRP A 653 10.10 22.69 -10.93
CA TRP A 653 9.07 23.64 -11.29
C TRP A 653 7.89 22.97 -12.03
N ALA A 654 8.17 22.16 -13.05
CA ALA A 654 7.13 21.51 -13.86
C ALA A 654 6.30 20.53 -13.02
N ILE A 655 6.95 19.69 -12.20
CA ILE A 655 6.25 18.79 -11.27
C ILE A 655 5.36 19.60 -10.34
N ARG A 656 5.88 20.69 -9.76
CA ARG A 656 5.11 21.54 -8.86
C ARG A 656 3.90 22.17 -9.54
N GLU A 657 4.04 22.71 -10.74
CA GLU A 657 2.91 23.29 -11.48
C GLU A 657 1.86 22.24 -11.80
N VAL A 658 2.26 21.02 -12.19
CA VAL A 658 1.33 19.92 -12.44
C VAL A 658 0.58 19.52 -11.17
N VAL A 659 1.28 19.31 -10.05
CA VAL A 659 0.61 18.97 -8.77
C VAL A 659 -0.34 20.09 -8.34
N ALA A 660 0.09 21.35 -8.51
CA ALA A 660 -0.68 22.52 -8.09
C ALA A 660 -1.85 22.89 -8.99
N ARG A 661 -1.93 22.36 -10.22
CA ARG A 661 -2.95 22.77 -11.21
C ARG A 661 -3.76 21.62 -11.76
N CYS A 662 -3.15 20.45 -11.92
CA CYS A 662 -3.73 19.34 -12.67
C CYS A 662 -4.33 18.23 -11.81
N LEU A 663 -3.72 17.94 -10.66
CA LEU A 663 -4.00 16.71 -9.92
C LEU A 663 -5.03 16.89 -8.80
N TYR A 664 -5.86 15.87 -8.61
CA TYR A 664 -6.90 15.77 -7.57
C TYR A 664 -6.92 14.34 -7.00
N GLY A 665 -7.17 14.20 -5.71
CA GLY A 665 -7.19 12.91 -5.03
C GLY A 665 -8.38 12.79 -4.06
N ALA A 666 -8.85 11.58 -3.83
CA ALA A 666 -9.82 11.30 -2.78
C ALA A 666 -9.61 9.93 -2.15
N ASP A 667 -9.77 9.85 -0.83
CA ASP A 667 -9.80 8.57 -0.12
C ASP A 667 -10.77 8.62 1.07
N ILE A 668 -11.33 7.45 1.39
CA ILE A 668 -12.24 7.29 2.53
C ILE A 668 -11.49 7.26 3.87
N ASN A 669 -10.22 6.88 3.86
CA ASN A 669 -9.37 6.86 5.03
C ASN A 669 -8.61 8.20 5.14
N GLY A 670 -8.90 8.96 6.19
CA GLY A 670 -8.22 10.22 6.47
C GLY A 670 -6.70 10.10 6.57
N MET A 671 -6.16 8.97 7.03
CA MET A 671 -4.71 8.75 7.06
C MET A 671 -4.12 8.52 5.67
N ALA A 672 -4.84 7.83 4.77
CA ALA A 672 -4.43 7.69 3.37
C ALA A 672 -4.37 9.05 2.67
N VAL A 673 -5.34 9.94 2.95
CA VAL A 673 -5.32 11.32 2.45
C VAL A 673 -4.07 12.07 2.89
N GLU A 674 -3.66 11.94 4.16
CA GLU A 674 -2.44 12.59 4.65
C GLU A 674 -1.18 11.99 4.01
N MET A 675 -1.17 10.68 3.75
CA MET A 675 -0.10 10.02 3.01
C MET A 675 0.00 10.52 1.56
N CYS A 676 -1.13 10.59 0.86
CA CYS A 676 -1.19 11.11 -0.50
C CYS A 676 -0.67 12.56 -0.58
N LYS A 677 -1.07 13.43 0.36
CA LYS A 677 -0.57 14.80 0.45
C LYS A 677 0.94 14.84 0.69
N LEU A 678 1.42 14.02 1.63
CA LEU A 678 2.85 13.89 1.91
C LEU A 678 3.62 13.52 0.65
N SER A 679 3.17 12.48 -0.05
CA SER A 679 3.83 12.00 -1.27
C SER A 679 3.86 13.07 -2.36
N LEU A 680 2.76 13.79 -2.56
CA LEU A 680 2.73 14.91 -3.50
C LEU A 680 3.65 16.06 -3.08
N TRP A 681 3.79 16.36 -1.78
CA TRP A 681 4.76 17.35 -1.30
C TRP A 681 6.20 16.92 -1.52
N LEU A 682 6.54 15.67 -1.21
CA LEU A 682 7.91 15.17 -1.35
C LEU A 682 8.38 15.19 -2.82
N VAL A 683 7.50 14.88 -3.77
CA VAL A 683 7.86 14.90 -5.20
C VAL A 683 7.90 16.32 -5.79
N SER A 684 7.14 17.27 -5.23
CA SER A 684 7.00 18.65 -5.76
C SER A 684 7.69 19.73 -4.93
N MET A 685 8.58 19.32 -4.02
CA MET A 685 9.16 20.22 -3.03
C MET A 685 10.07 21.28 -3.67
N ASP A 686 9.94 22.51 -3.19
CA ASP A 686 10.72 23.68 -3.62
C ASP A 686 11.08 24.48 -2.34
N PRO A 687 12.37 24.64 -1.99
CA PRO A 687 12.80 25.37 -0.78
C PRO A 687 12.30 26.81 -0.71
N GLY A 688 11.94 27.39 -1.87
CA GLY A 688 11.46 28.75 -2.00
C GLY A 688 9.96 28.95 -1.78
N LYS A 689 9.15 27.88 -1.70
CA LYS A 689 7.68 27.97 -1.82
C LYS A 689 6.92 27.14 -0.75
N PRO A 690 5.68 27.52 -0.37
CA PRO A 690 4.92 26.82 0.69
C PRO A 690 4.37 25.45 0.26
N PHE A 691 4.06 24.55 1.22
CA PHE A 691 3.47 23.21 0.96
C PHE A 691 1.94 23.21 0.80
N SER A 692 1.24 24.24 1.29
CA SER A 692 -0.23 24.28 1.41
C SER A 692 -1.10 24.19 0.13
N PHE A 693 -0.55 23.96 -1.06
CA PHE A 693 -1.31 23.93 -2.33
C PHE A 693 -1.94 22.58 -2.68
N VAL A 694 -1.75 21.55 -1.85
CA VAL A 694 -2.33 20.20 -2.05
C VAL A 694 -3.59 20.01 -1.21
N ASP A 695 -3.76 20.79 -0.14
CA ASP A 695 -4.85 20.66 0.84
C ASP A 695 -6.24 20.90 0.24
N ASP A 696 -6.35 21.65 -0.86
CA ASP A 696 -7.60 21.93 -1.56
C ASP A 696 -7.89 20.98 -2.73
N ARG A 697 -7.04 19.97 -2.92
CA ARG A 697 -7.07 19.04 -4.07
C ARG A 697 -7.16 17.57 -3.67
N VAL A 698 -6.73 17.22 -2.46
CA VAL A 698 -6.83 15.85 -1.93
C VAL A 698 -7.86 15.82 -0.81
N PHE A 699 -8.94 15.07 -1.03
CA PHE A 699 -10.16 15.11 -0.20
C PHE A 699 -10.35 13.86 0.65
N HIS A 700 -10.83 14.05 1.88
CA HIS A 700 -11.24 12.98 2.77
C HIS A 700 -12.76 12.77 2.69
N GLY A 701 -13.16 11.59 2.19
CA GLY A 701 -14.56 11.21 2.09
C GLY A 701 -14.76 9.96 1.24
N ASN A 702 -15.92 9.33 1.37
CA ASN A 702 -16.32 8.21 0.55
C ASN A 702 -16.70 8.72 -0.85
N SER A 703 -15.82 8.51 -1.84
CA SER A 703 -16.02 8.96 -3.23
C SER A 703 -17.20 8.30 -3.95
N LEU A 704 -17.72 7.18 -3.43
CA LEU A 704 -18.94 6.52 -3.94
C LEU A 704 -20.23 7.09 -3.33
N LEU A 705 -20.15 7.73 -2.16
CA LEU A 705 -21.27 8.39 -1.49
C LEU A 705 -21.16 9.90 -1.70
N GLY A 706 -22.07 10.49 -2.46
CA GLY A 706 -22.02 11.92 -2.72
C GLY A 706 -22.89 12.33 -3.89
N VAL A 707 -23.15 13.64 -3.96
CA VAL A 707 -23.88 14.24 -5.08
C VAL A 707 -22.87 14.70 -6.12
N THR A 708 -23.20 14.49 -7.38
CA THR A 708 -22.32 14.75 -8.52
C THR A 708 -22.89 15.75 -9.50
N ALA A 709 -24.12 16.24 -9.28
CA ALA A 709 -24.75 17.23 -10.13
C ALA A 709 -25.54 18.26 -9.32
N GLU A 710 -25.47 19.53 -9.71
CA GLU A 710 -26.20 20.65 -9.10
C GLU A 710 -27.71 20.43 -8.98
N ARG A 711 -28.30 19.73 -9.96
CA ARG A 711 -29.74 19.42 -9.99
C ARG A 711 -30.18 18.57 -8.80
N GLN A 712 -29.27 17.79 -8.20
CA GLN A 712 -29.55 17.02 -6.99
C GLN A 712 -29.73 17.95 -5.79
N LEU A 713 -28.93 19.02 -5.71
CA LEU A 713 -29.06 20.04 -4.67
C LEU A 713 -30.36 20.84 -4.85
N ARG A 714 -30.65 21.31 -6.08
CA ARG A 714 -31.87 22.08 -6.38
C ARG A 714 -33.15 21.32 -6.05
N SER A 715 -33.19 20.03 -6.40
CA SER A 715 -34.35 19.17 -6.18
C SER A 715 -34.39 18.55 -4.78
N GLN A 716 -33.34 18.76 -3.96
CA GLN A 716 -33.12 18.15 -2.66
C GLN A 716 -33.33 16.62 -2.68
N HIS A 717 -32.88 15.99 -3.76
CA HIS A 717 -33.18 14.61 -4.08
C HIS A 717 -32.04 13.97 -4.89
N ILE A 718 -31.73 12.70 -4.62
CA ILE A 718 -30.63 12.01 -5.32
C ILE A 718 -30.92 11.79 -6.81
N ASP A 719 -32.19 11.55 -7.17
CA ASP A 719 -32.69 11.44 -8.55
C ASP A 719 -33.64 12.61 -8.87
N PRO A 720 -33.15 13.71 -9.44
CA PRO A 720 -33.94 14.92 -9.66
C PRO A 720 -35.21 14.68 -10.49
N GLY A 721 -35.19 13.71 -11.41
CA GLY A 721 -36.34 13.39 -12.26
C GLY A 721 -37.49 12.71 -11.53
N ARG A 722 -37.26 12.21 -10.31
CA ARG A 722 -38.28 11.57 -9.47
C ARG A 722 -38.85 12.47 -8.38
N SER A 723 -38.18 13.56 -8.04
CA SER A 723 -38.60 14.46 -6.97
C SER A 723 -40.04 14.90 -7.16
N ARG A 724 -40.87 14.68 -6.14
CA ARG A 724 -42.27 15.12 -6.07
C ARG A 724 -42.47 16.30 -5.12
N LEU A 725 -41.39 16.89 -4.63
CA LEU A 725 -41.44 18.05 -3.73
C LEU A 725 -42.06 19.24 -4.47
N LEU A 726 -43.02 19.90 -3.81
CA LEU A 726 -43.58 21.14 -4.30
C LEU A 726 -42.51 22.25 -4.24
N PRO A 727 -42.51 23.25 -5.14
CA PRO A 727 -41.56 24.37 -5.05
C PRO A 727 -41.60 25.12 -3.71
N SER A 728 -42.76 25.19 -3.05
CA SER A 728 -42.91 25.76 -1.72
C SER A 728 -42.26 24.94 -0.60
N LYS A 729 -41.98 23.65 -0.87
CA LYS A 729 -41.27 22.71 -0.01
C LYS A 729 -39.77 22.62 -0.34
N LEU A 730 -39.26 23.42 -1.27
CA LEU A 730 -37.82 23.47 -1.52
C LEU A 730 -37.24 24.71 -0.83
N LEU A 731 -36.16 24.50 -0.08
CA LEU A 731 -35.35 25.58 0.47
C LEU A 731 -34.86 26.42 -0.72
N GLN A 732 -35.28 27.68 -0.78
CA GLN A 732 -34.87 28.58 -1.85
C GLN A 732 -33.41 28.99 -1.64
N LEU A 733 -32.54 28.49 -2.51
CA LEU A 733 -31.11 28.75 -2.51
C LEU A 733 -30.69 29.11 -3.90
N ASP A 734 -29.75 30.05 -3.98
CA ASP A 734 -29.05 30.34 -5.21
C ASP A 734 -27.89 29.37 -5.37
N VAL A 735 -28.23 28.12 -5.71
CA VAL A 735 -27.26 27.03 -5.91
C VAL A 735 -26.22 27.43 -6.96
N ASP A 736 -26.63 28.18 -7.99
CA ASP A 736 -25.73 28.68 -9.02
C ASP A 736 -24.73 29.67 -8.46
N SER A 737 -25.21 30.72 -7.77
CA SER A 737 -24.35 31.75 -7.22
C SER A 737 -23.37 31.20 -6.18
N ASP A 738 -23.84 30.31 -5.29
CA ASP A 738 -22.98 29.73 -4.25
C ASP A 738 -21.89 28.83 -4.87
N LEU A 739 -22.23 28.01 -5.87
CA LEU A 739 -21.26 27.16 -6.55
C LEU A 739 -20.31 27.94 -7.45
N GLU A 740 -20.78 28.99 -8.14
CA GLU A 740 -19.94 29.87 -8.96
C GLU A 740 -18.95 30.66 -8.09
N LYS A 741 -19.40 31.14 -6.93
CA LYS A 741 -18.52 31.79 -5.94
C LYS A 741 -17.49 30.80 -5.38
N ALA A 742 -17.88 29.56 -5.10
CA ALA A 742 -16.95 28.52 -4.68
C ALA A 742 -15.92 28.20 -5.78
N ALA A 743 -16.35 28.09 -7.05
CA ALA A 743 -15.47 27.92 -8.20
C ALA A 743 -14.49 29.10 -8.36
N GLN A 744 -14.97 30.34 -8.19
CA GLN A 744 -14.12 31.53 -8.22
C GLN A 744 -13.02 31.48 -7.14
N LEU A 745 -13.39 31.22 -5.88
CA LEU A 745 -12.41 31.11 -4.79
C LEU A 745 -11.37 30.01 -5.04
N ARG A 746 -11.77 28.89 -5.66
CA ARG A 746 -10.86 27.81 -6.06
C ARG A 746 -9.94 28.19 -7.22
N ARG A 747 -10.42 28.98 -8.19
CA ARG A 747 -9.58 29.56 -9.26
C ARG A 747 -8.53 30.50 -8.66
N GLU A 748 -8.92 31.34 -7.71
CA GLU A 748 -7.99 32.23 -6.99
C GLU A 748 -6.90 31.43 -6.27
N LEU A 749 -7.26 30.34 -5.58
CA LEU A 749 -6.30 29.41 -4.96
C LEU A 749 -5.31 28.80 -5.95
N SER A 750 -5.76 28.51 -7.18
CA SER A 750 -4.96 27.88 -8.25
C SER A 750 -4.15 28.89 -9.11
N SER A 751 -4.53 30.17 -9.12
CA SER A 751 -3.99 31.19 -10.03
C SER A 751 -2.58 31.69 -9.71
N GLY A 752 -2.04 31.36 -8.54
CA GLY A 752 -0.74 31.87 -8.09
C GLY A 752 -0.70 33.38 -7.82
N GLN A 753 -1.83 34.11 -7.88
CA GLN A 753 -1.92 35.56 -7.67
C GLN A 753 -1.64 36.02 -6.23
N VAL A 754 -1.45 35.09 -5.31
CA VAL A 754 -0.95 35.41 -3.98
C VAL A 754 0.57 35.56 -4.08
N ASP A 755 1.03 36.82 -4.07
CA ASP A 755 2.44 37.20 -4.24
C ASP A 755 3.38 36.31 -3.43
N ASN A 756 4.19 35.51 -4.14
CA ASN A 756 5.18 34.62 -3.55
C ASN A 756 6.41 35.37 -2.99
N ALA A 757 6.49 36.70 -3.18
CA ALA A 757 7.56 37.52 -2.61
C ALA A 757 7.55 37.55 -1.06
N ASP A 758 6.39 37.36 -0.40
CA ASP A 758 6.31 37.19 1.06
C ASP A 758 5.64 35.88 1.46
N ARG A 759 6.48 34.85 1.66
CA ARG A 759 6.12 33.45 1.93
C ARG A 759 5.13 33.24 3.09
N MET A 760 5.10 34.12 4.10
CA MET A 760 4.17 33.98 5.23
C MET A 760 2.78 34.56 4.94
N ARG A 761 2.68 35.60 4.10
CA ARG A 761 1.38 36.17 3.73
C ARG A 761 0.62 35.22 2.81
N SER A 762 1.33 34.45 1.98
CA SER A 762 0.70 33.59 0.99
C SER A 762 -0.01 32.37 1.57
N THR A 763 0.59 31.68 2.53
CA THR A 763 -0.06 30.54 3.24
C THR A 763 -1.28 30.98 4.04
N ARG A 764 -1.20 32.11 4.77
CA ARG A 764 -2.34 32.65 5.55
C ARG A 764 -3.49 33.09 4.63
N ALA A 765 -3.18 33.71 3.49
CA ALA A 765 -4.19 34.09 2.50
C ALA A 765 -4.90 32.86 1.90
N LYS A 766 -4.16 31.82 1.52
CA LYS A 766 -4.74 30.56 1.02
C LYS A 766 -5.66 29.91 2.04
N ARG A 767 -5.27 29.85 3.32
CA ARG A 767 -6.11 29.32 4.39
C ARG A 767 -7.42 30.12 4.53
N LYS A 768 -7.34 31.45 4.49
CA LYS A 768 -8.52 32.32 4.56
C LYS A 768 -9.48 32.07 3.38
N LEU A 769 -8.95 31.92 2.17
CA LEU A 769 -9.75 31.59 0.98
C LEU A 769 -10.43 30.21 1.12
N LEU A 770 -9.75 29.22 1.69
CA LEU A 770 -10.33 27.91 1.96
C LEU A 770 -11.45 27.97 3.01
N GLU A 771 -11.26 28.74 4.08
CA GLU A 771 -12.29 28.97 5.10
C GLU A 771 -13.50 29.71 4.50
N GLU A 772 -13.27 30.69 3.63
CA GLU A 772 -14.34 31.40 2.91
C GLU A 772 -15.11 30.47 1.97
N SER A 773 -14.42 29.64 1.18
CA SER A 773 -15.03 28.65 0.28
C SER A 773 -15.89 27.64 1.04
N ARG A 774 -15.40 27.16 2.19
CA ARG A 774 -16.18 26.30 3.10
C ARG A 774 -17.40 27.02 3.68
N GLY A 775 -17.26 28.31 4.01
CA GLY A 775 -18.37 29.13 4.50
C GLY A 775 -19.48 29.32 3.46
N VAL A 776 -19.12 29.58 2.20
CA VAL A 776 -20.06 29.71 1.07
C VAL A 776 -20.81 28.40 0.84
N THR A 777 -20.11 27.27 0.88
CA THR A 777 -20.69 25.96 0.57
C THR A 777 -21.33 25.23 1.75
N ALA A 778 -21.30 25.80 2.96
CA ALA A 778 -21.75 25.13 4.18
C ALA A 778 -23.22 24.67 4.10
N LYS A 779 -24.13 25.53 3.60
CA LYS A 779 -25.54 25.19 3.43
C LYS A 779 -25.75 24.12 2.36
N LEU A 780 -25.02 24.21 1.24
CA LEU A 780 -25.07 23.20 0.18
C LEU A 780 -24.62 21.83 0.71
N ARG A 781 -23.61 21.81 1.59
CA ARG A 781 -23.13 20.59 2.23
C ARG A 781 -24.16 19.99 3.18
N ASP A 782 -24.86 20.79 3.99
CA ASP A 782 -25.97 20.31 4.83
C ASP A 782 -27.06 19.59 4.00
N ILE A 783 -27.43 20.17 2.85
CA ILE A 783 -28.42 19.59 1.94
C ILE A 783 -27.87 18.31 1.33
N ALA A 784 -26.63 18.33 0.87
CA ALA A 784 -26.01 17.19 0.21
C ALA A 784 -25.83 16.01 1.19
N ASP A 785 -25.34 16.26 2.40
CA ASP A 785 -25.24 15.28 3.48
C ASP A 785 -26.64 14.75 3.84
N GLY A 786 -27.64 15.64 3.92
CA GLY A 786 -29.03 15.29 4.14
C GLY A 786 -29.59 14.35 3.06
N ILE A 787 -29.31 14.63 1.78
CA ILE A 787 -29.76 13.81 0.65
C ILE A 787 -29.21 12.39 0.76
N ILE A 788 -27.92 12.27 1.10
CA ILE A 788 -27.27 10.97 1.27
C ILE A 788 -27.77 10.27 2.52
N ALA A 789 -27.87 10.97 3.65
CA ALA A 789 -28.36 10.42 4.91
C ALA A 789 -29.78 9.86 4.79
N ALA A 790 -30.72 10.68 4.31
CA ALA A 790 -32.12 10.28 4.10
C ALA A 790 -32.23 9.12 3.10
N GLY A 791 -31.40 9.15 2.06
CA GLY A 791 -31.38 8.13 1.02
C GLY A 791 -30.80 6.79 1.47
N LEU A 792 -29.76 6.80 2.32
CA LEU A 792 -29.14 5.59 2.86
C LEU A 792 -30.10 4.81 3.76
N LEU A 793 -30.99 5.47 4.50
CA LEU A 793 -31.99 4.80 5.34
C LEU A 793 -32.87 3.80 4.57
N GLU A 794 -33.09 4.04 3.28
CA GLU A 794 -33.88 3.18 2.39
C GLU A 794 -33.02 2.49 1.32
N GLY A 795 -31.68 2.49 1.49
CA GLY A 795 -30.73 1.91 0.54
C GLY A 795 -30.81 2.52 -0.86
N GLY A 796 -31.29 3.76 -0.97
CA GLY A 796 -31.57 4.43 -2.24
C GLY A 796 -32.62 3.72 -3.11
N HIS A 797 -33.45 2.83 -2.56
CA HIS A 797 -34.42 2.09 -3.35
C HIS A 797 -35.55 3.03 -3.83
N PRO A 798 -35.76 3.19 -5.15
CA PRO A 798 -36.81 4.09 -5.61
C PRO A 798 -38.20 3.57 -5.19
N GLY A 799 -39.02 4.45 -4.61
CA GLY A 799 -40.36 4.09 -4.15
C GLY A 799 -40.90 5.02 -3.07
N ARG A 800 -42.13 4.76 -2.62
CA ARG A 800 -42.85 5.62 -1.66
C ARG A 800 -42.10 5.87 -0.34
N ALA A 801 -41.33 4.89 0.15
CA ALA A 801 -40.56 5.03 1.38
C ALA A 801 -39.43 6.07 1.23
N LEU A 802 -38.66 5.99 0.16
CA LEU A 802 -37.60 6.96 -0.15
C LEU A 802 -38.16 8.38 -0.34
N GLU A 803 -39.28 8.51 -1.06
CA GLU A 803 -39.94 9.81 -1.23
C GLU A 803 -40.43 10.39 0.11
N ALA A 804 -40.89 9.56 1.04
CA ALA A 804 -41.26 10.00 2.39
C ALA A 804 -40.05 10.56 3.14
N ARG A 805 -38.88 9.91 3.05
CA ARG A 805 -37.63 10.41 3.66
C ARG A 805 -37.18 11.74 3.09
N TYR A 806 -37.30 11.96 1.79
CA TYR A 806 -36.98 13.25 1.19
C TYR A 806 -37.97 14.35 1.55
N ASN A 807 -39.25 14.02 1.79
CA ASN A 807 -40.21 14.96 2.35
C ASN A 807 -39.86 15.34 3.80
N GLU A 808 -39.49 14.38 4.64
CA GLU A 808 -38.99 14.61 6.01
C GLU A 808 -37.73 15.48 6.00
N LEU A 809 -36.79 15.20 5.09
CA LEU A 809 -35.58 15.99 4.92
C LEU A 809 -35.89 17.44 4.52
N ALA A 810 -36.81 17.66 3.58
CA ALA A 810 -37.18 18.99 3.14
C ALA A 810 -37.72 19.84 4.31
N ASP A 811 -38.59 19.26 5.14
CA ASP A 811 -39.13 19.92 6.32
C ASP A 811 -38.03 20.23 7.36
N ALA A 812 -37.10 19.29 7.57
CA ALA A 812 -35.94 19.48 8.45
C ALA A 812 -34.96 20.57 7.95
N LEU A 813 -34.74 20.65 6.63
CA LEU A 813 -33.89 21.67 6.02
C LEU A 813 -34.48 23.08 6.16
N PHE A 814 -35.80 23.24 6.08
CA PHE A 814 -36.45 24.52 6.36
C PHE A 814 -36.32 24.96 7.82
N ALA A 815 -36.45 24.02 8.76
CA ALA A 815 -36.28 24.32 10.18
C ALA A 815 -34.83 24.71 10.50
N ALA A 816 -33.86 24.01 9.90
CA ALA A 816 -32.44 24.29 10.07
C ALA A 816 -32.02 25.63 9.44
N HIS A 817 -32.61 25.98 8.29
CA HIS A 817 -32.26 27.17 7.50
C HIS A 817 -33.51 28.01 7.17
N PRO A 818 -34.15 28.66 8.16
CA PRO A 818 -35.39 29.38 7.93
C PRO A 818 -35.18 30.58 6.96
N PRO A 819 -36.10 30.80 5.99
CA PRO A 819 -35.94 31.85 4.98
C PRO A 819 -36.09 33.28 5.53
N ASN A 820 -36.81 33.44 6.63
CA ASN A 820 -36.91 34.69 7.40
C ASN A 820 -36.08 34.53 8.68
N ARG A 821 -35.53 35.61 9.26
CA ARG A 821 -34.70 35.66 10.49
C ARG A 821 -35.40 35.11 11.77
N GLY A 822 -35.95 33.91 11.72
CA GLY A 822 -36.41 33.13 12.86
C GLY A 822 -35.28 32.28 13.43
N ASP A 823 -35.57 31.62 14.54
CA ASP A 823 -34.60 30.76 15.22
C ASP A 823 -34.33 29.50 14.39
N SER A 824 -33.05 29.24 14.11
CA SER A 824 -32.59 28.03 13.42
C SER A 824 -32.70 26.84 14.38
N ASP A 825 -33.41 25.79 13.95
CA ASP A 825 -33.48 24.51 14.67
C ASP A 825 -32.90 23.38 13.81
N ARG A 826 -31.70 22.93 14.16
CA ARG A 826 -31.00 21.85 13.47
C ARG A 826 -31.32 20.45 14.00
N ASN A 827 -32.11 20.31 15.07
CA ASN A 827 -32.29 19.03 15.76
C ASN A 827 -32.81 17.91 14.84
N GLN A 828 -33.79 18.22 13.99
CA GLN A 828 -34.34 17.24 13.04
C GLN A 828 -33.35 16.87 11.95
N LEU A 829 -32.62 17.84 11.41
CA LEU A 829 -31.59 17.59 10.40
C LEU A 829 -30.48 16.73 11.00
N ASP A 830 -29.96 17.10 12.17
CA ASP A 830 -28.91 16.34 12.84
C ASP A 830 -29.36 14.92 13.21
N ALA A 831 -30.64 14.72 13.56
CA ALA A 831 -31.21 13.38 13.75
C ALA A 831 -31.21 12.54 12.46
N ILE A 832 -31.60 13.12 11.31
CA ILE A 832 -31.54 12.45 10.00
C ILE A 832 -30.09 12.12 9.64
N LEU A 833 -29.18 13.09 9.81
CA LEU A 833 -27.76 12.94 9.53
C LEU A 833 -27.13 11.83 10.36
N ASN A 834 -27.41 11.79 11.66
CA ASN A 834 -26.92 10.75 12.56
C ASN A 834 -27.51 9.37 12.18
N ALA A 835 -28.82 9.30 11.95
CA ALA A 835 -29.46 8.03 11.59
C ALA A 835 -28.96 7.45 10.26
N GLY A 836 -28.80 8.29 9.24
CA GLY A 836 -28.45 7.85 7.88
C GLY A 836 -26.96 7.66 7.63
N LEU A 837 -26.10 8.45 8.30
CA LEU A 837 -24.65 8.40 8.08
C LEU A 837 -23.91 7.62 9.15
N THR A 838 -24.54 7.12 10.21
CA THR A 838 -23.90 6.11 11.08
C THR A 838 -23.77 4.78 10.33
N PRO A 839 -22.56 4.21 10.22
CA PRO A 839 -22.36 2.91 9.57
C PRO A 839 -23.13 1.77 10.26
N GLU A 840 -23.75 0.87 9.49
CA GLU A 840 -24.44 -0.32 10.02
C GLU A 840 -23.47 -1.41 10.53
N VAL A 841 -22.23 -1.33 10.08
CA VAL A 841 -21.14 -2.25 10.44
C VAL A 841 -19.95 -1.45 10.95
N GLU A 842 -19.08 -2.11 11.71
CA GLU A 842 -17.88 -1.49 12.24
C GLU A 842 -16.87 -1.22 11.13
N VAL A 843 -16.78 0.04 10.69
CA VAL A 843 -15.88 0.49 9.61
C VAL A 843 -14.77 1.40 10.10
N GLY A 844 -14.56 1.49 11.43
CA GLY A 844 -13.56 2.37 12.06
C GLY A 844 -13.87 3.88 11.96
N ALA A 845 -14.98 4.28 11.33
CA ALA A 845 -15.45 5.66 11.30
C ALA A 845 -16.77 5.79 12.08
N ARG A 846 -16.89 6.81 12.94
CA ARG A 846 -18.14 7.07 13.69
C ARG A 846 -19.32 7.44 12.79
N ARG A 847 -19.03 8.05 11.63
CA ARG A 847 -20.00 8.53 10.65
C ARG A 847 -19.39 8.45 9.25
N TRP A 848 -20.16 8.00 8.27
CA TRP A 848 -19.85 8.14 6.85
C TRP A 848 -19.66 9.63 6.52
N ARG A 849 -18.58 9.94 5.81
CA ARG A 849 -18.33 11.27 5.24
C ARG A 849 -18.54 11.18 3.73
N PRO A 850 -19.71 11.57 3.20
CA PRO A 850 -19.93 11.61 1.75
C PRO A 850 -18.99 12.64 1.10
N LEU A 851 -18.49 12.33 -0.10
CA LEU A 851 -17.71 13.25 -0.91
C LEU A 851 -18.57 13.84 -2.03
N HIS A 852 -19.02 15.08 -1.83
CA HIS A 852 -19.88 15.79 -2.79
C HIS A 852 -19.05 16.47 -3.87
N TRP A 853 -18.66 15.74 -4.92
CA TRP A 853 -17.78 16.21 -6.00
C TRP A 853 -18.18 17.57 -6.61
N ILE A 854 -19.48 17.85 -6.74
CA ILE A 854 -19.96 19.14 -7.25
C ILE A 854 -19.65 20.33 -6.31
N ILE A 855 -19.51 20.06 -5.00
CA ILE A 855 -19.17 21.05 -3.97
C ILE A 855 -17.65 21.14 -3.77
N GLU A 856 -16.95 20.01 -3.80
CA GLU A 856 -15.50 20.00 -3.58
C GLU A 856 -14.71 20.52 -4.79
N THR A 857 -15.21 20.24 -6.00
CA THR A 857 -14.56 20.60 -7.28
C THR A 857 -15.50 21.28 -8.27
N PRO A 858 -16.19 22.38 -7.88
CA PRO A 858 -17.08 23.12 -8.78
C PRO A 858 -16.33 23.70 -9.99
N ASP A 859 -15.05 24.08 -9.83
CA ASP A 859 -14.15 24.55 -10.90
C ASP A 859 -13.85 23.48 -11.98
N VAL A 860 -14.18 22.22 -11.71
CA VAL A 860 -14.00 21.11 -12.66
C VAL A 860 -15.37 20.63 -13.16
N LEU A 861 -16.29 20.35 -12.24
CA LEU A 861 -17.58 19.72 -12.54
C LEU A 861 -18.56 20.69 -13.22
N ILE A 862 -18.50 22.00 -12.91
CA ILE A 862 -19.39 23.02 -13.47
C ILE A 862 -18.71 23.68 -14.67
N ASP A 863 -17.53 24.26 -14.47
CA ASP A 863 -16.84 25.02 -15.51
C ASP A 863 -16.44 24.16 -16.73
N ARG A 864 -16.09 22.89 -16.51
CA ARG A 864 -15.50 22.00 -17.54
C ARG A 864 -16.36 20.78 -17.86
N GLY A 865 -17.42 20.55 -17.08
CA GLY A 865 -18.32 19.41 -17.20
C GLY A 865 -17.74 18.08 -16.68
N GLY A 866 -16.60 18.08 -15.99
CA GLY A 866 -15.96 16.87 -15.45
C GLY A 866 -14.43 16.87 -15.56
N PHE A 867 -13.81 15.78 -15.10
CA PHE A 867 -12.37 15.53 -15.20
C PHE A 867 -11.96 15.09 -16.61
N ASP A 868 -10.77 15.50 -17.06
CA ASP A 868 -10.20 15.03 -18.32
C ASP A 868 -9.73 13.58 -18.22
N ALA A 869 -9.20 13.17 -17.06
CA ALA A 869 -8.88 11.77 -16.77
C ALA A 869 -9.21 11.35 -15.34
N ILE A 870 -9.57 10.07 -15.18
CA ILE A 870 -9.59 9.39 -13.88
C ILE A 870 -8.70 8.16 -13.96
N ILE A 871 -7.74 8.10 -13.04
CA ILE A 871 -6.74 7.03 -12.92
C ILE A 871 -6.75 6.47 -11.50
N GLY A 872 -6.27 5.24 -11.29
CA GLY A 872 -6.17 4.69 -9.95
C GLY A 872 -6.34 3.18 -9.85
N ASN A 873 -6.24 2.68 -8.61
CA ASN A 873 -6.47 1.29 -8.24
C ASN A 873 -7.55 1.20 -7.12
N PRO A 874 -8.84 1.10 -7.50
CA PRO A 874 -9.92 0.90 -6.55
C PRO A 874 -9.80 -0.39 -5.71
N PRO A 875 -10.38 -0.43 -4.49
CA PRO A 875 -10.30 -1.58 -3.60
C PRO A 875 -11.00 -2.83 -4.17
N PHE A 876 -10.36 -4.00 -4.00
CA PHE A 876 -10.87 -5.29 -4.46
C PHE A 876 -11.68 -5.97 -3.35
N LEU A 877 -12.99 -6.06 -3.54
CA LEU A 877 -13.87 -6.69 -2.56
C LEU A 877 -15.00 -7.45 -3.25
N GLY A 878 -14.84 -8.78 -3.34
CA GLY A 878 -15.79 -9.66 -4.00
C GLY A 878 -17.21 -9.61 -3.40
N GLY A 879 -18.22 -9.60 -4.25
CA GLY A 879 -19.57 -9.09 -3.95
C GLY A 879 -20.25 -9.57 -2.67
N LYS A 880 -20.05 -10.82 -2.22
CA LYS A 880 -20.65 -11.32 -0.97
C LYS A 880 -20.06 -10.68 0.29
N ARG A 881 -18.86 -10.09 0.19
CA ARG A 881 -18.15 -9.45 1.30
C ARG A 881 -18.48 -7.96 1.42
N VAL A 882 -18.98 -7.34 0.36
CA VAL A 882 -19.29 -5.90 0.31
C VAL A 882 -20.24 -5.50 1.44
N SER A 883 -21.37 -6.19 1.62
CA SER A 883 -22.31 -5.86 2.70
C SER A 883 -21.74 -6.04 4.11
N GLY A 884 -20.79 -6.96 4.28
CA GLY A 884 -20.09 -7.15 5.56
C GLY A 884 -19.08 -6.05 5.84
N ALA A 885 -18.52 -5.42 4.79
CA ALA A 885 -17.52 -4.37 4.92
C ALA A 885 -18.10 -2.95 4.98
N VAL A 886 -19.17 -2.65 4.23
CA VAL A 886 -19.75 -1.29 4.15
C VAL A 886 -21.19 -1.19 4.66
N GLY A 887 -21.80 -2.30 5.08
CA GLY A 887 -23.20 -2.33 5.50
C GLY A 887 -24.17 -2.62 4.35
N SER A 888 -25.38 -3.03 4.71
CA SER A 888 -26.40 -3.46 3.75
C SER A 888 -27.03 -2.25 3.05
N ASN A 889 -27.28 -1.18 3.79
CA ASN A 889 -27.76 0.10 3.26
C ASN A 889 -26.85 0.68 2.17
N VAL A 890 -25.54 0.72 2.39
CA VAL A 890 -24.57 1.22 1.40
C VAL A 890 -24.50 0.29 0.20
N ARG A 891 -24.50 -1.04 0.40
CA ARG A 891 -24.54 -1.99 -0.72
C ARG A 891 -25.77 -1.78 -1.61
N GLU A 892 -26.95 -1.62 -1.02
CA GLU A 892 -28.17 -1.34 -1.77
C GLU A 892 -28.10 0.03 -2.47
N TRP A 893 -27.53 1.04 -1.80
CA TRP A 893 -27.29 2.36 -2.39
C TRP A 893 -26.43 2.27 -3.65
N LEU A 894 -25.32 1.52 -3.61
CA LEU A 894 -24.47 1.31 -4.78
C LEU A 894 -25.24 0.64 -5.92
N VAL A 895 -26.06 -0.36 -5.63
CA VAL A 895 -26.91 -1.04 -6.63
C VAL A 895 -27.91 -0.06 -7.25
N ASN A 896 -28.64 0.69 -6.43
CA ASN A 896 -29.76 1.50 -6.90
C ASN A 896 -29.31 2.81 -7.54
N GLN A 897 -28.32 3.49 -6.96
CA GLN A 897 -27.91 4.84 -7.35
C GLN A 897 -26.66 4.86 -8.24
N VAL A 898 -25.66 4.01 -7.98
CA VAL A 898 -24.41 3.99 -8.77
C VAL A 898 -24.54 3.05 -9.98
N ALA A 899 -25.09 1.84 -9.79
CA ALA A 899 -25.32 0.86 -10.85
C ALA A 899 -26.67 1.01 -11.58
N HIS A 900 -27.45 2.03 -11.22
CA HIS A 900 -28.76 2.32 -11.82
C HIS A 900 -29.74 1.13 -11.77
N GLY A 901 -29.81 0.46 -10.61
CA GLY A 901 -30.71 -0.65 -10.35
C GLY A 901 -30.25 -2.02 -10.87
N ARG A 902 -29.06 -2.10 -11.51
CA ARG A 902 -28.49 -3.38 -11.96
C ARG A 902 -28.02 -4.19 -10.75
N LYS A 903 -28.68 -5.34 -10.53
CA LYS A 903 -28.39 -6.25 -9.40
C LYS A 903 -27.34 -7.29 -9.81
N GLY A 904 -26.45 -7.62 -8.88
CA GLY A 904 -25.45 -8.69 -9.01
C GLY A 904 -24.53 -8.74 -7.78
N ASN A 905 -23.76 -9.81 -7.63
CA ASN A 905 -22.68 -9.96 -6.67
C ASN A 905 -21.37 -9.39 -7.25
N ALA A 906 -21.44 -8.16 -7.76
CA ALA A 906 -20.30 -7.48 -8.35
C ALA A 906 -19.25 -7.13 -7.29
N ASP A 907 -17.97 -7.16 -7.69
CA ASP A 907 -16.88 -6.58 -6.91
C ASP A 907 -17.10 -5.08 -6.67
N LEU A 908 -16.67 -4.57 -5.51
CA LEU A 908 -16.74 -3.14 -5.19
C LEU A 908 -16.06 -2.26 -6.26
N ALA A 909 -14.97 -2.74 -6.88
CA ALA A 909 -14.27 -2.03 -7.95
C ALA A 909 -15.21 -1.63 -9.10
N ALA A 910 -16.24 -2.43 -9.42
CA ALA A 910 -17.23 -2.09 -10.45
C ALA A 910 -17.97 -0.78 -10.15
N SER A 911 -18.22 -0.47 -8.87
CA SER A 911 -18.87 0.78 -8.46
C SER A 911 -17.97 2.00 -8.69
N PHE A 912 -16.65 1.83 -8.50
CA PHE A 912 -15.67 2.88 -8.79
C PHE A 912 -15.54 3.14 -10.30
N PHE A 913 -15.51 2.10 -11.12
CA PHE A 913 -15.55 2.22 -12.58
C PHE A 913 -16.77 3.02 -13.05
N LEU A 914 -17.96 2.71 -12.50
CA LEU A 914 -19.19 3.43 -12.82
C LEU A 914 -19.12 4.89 -12.33
N ARG A 915 -18.69 5.12 -11.09
CA ARG A 915 -18.56 6.46 -10.52
C ARG A 915 -17.58 7.31 -11.33
N ALA A 916 -16.42 6.75 -11.69
CA ALA A 916 -15.43 7.43 -12.51
C ALA A 916 -16.03 7.85 -13.86
N SER A 917 -16.75 6.95 -14.55
CA SER A 917 -17.43 7.30 -15.81
C SER A 917 -18.44 8.44 -15.70
N GLN A 918 -19.02 8.67 -14.52
CA GLN A 918 -19.95 9.78 -14.26
C GLN A 918 -19.26 11.12 -13.98
N LEU A 919 -17.99 11.08 -13.53
CA LEU A 919 -17.21 12.27 -13.17
C LEU A 919 -16.34 12.77 -14.33
N LEU A 920 -16.20 11.98 -15.40
CA LEU A 920 -15.45 12.33 -16.60
C LEU A 920 -16.21 13.33 -17.48
N ARG A 921 -15.46 14.14 -18.24
CA ARG A 921 -16.02 14.99 -19.29
C ARG A 921 -16.75 14.11 -20.33
N PRO A 922 -17.98 14.48 -20.75
CA PRO A 922 -18.81 13.63 -21.61
C PRO A 922 -18.20 13.28 -22.98
N ASP A 923 -17.39 14.17 -23.57
CA ASP A 923 -16.93 14.02 -24.97
C ASP A 923 -15.45 13.62 -25.10
N THR A 924 -14.63 13.94 -24.10
CA THR A 924 -13.17 13.80 -24.18
C THR A 924 -12.56 13.05 -22.99
N GLY A 925 -13.35 12.69 -21.98
CA GLY A 925 -12.84 12.06 -20.76
C GLY A 925 -12.20 10.69 -21.02
N VAL A 926 -11.09 10.42 -20.34
CA VAL A 926 -10.36 9.15 -20.40
C VAL A 926 -10.31 8.49 -19.01
N LEU A 927 -10.36 7.16 -18.99
CA LEU A 927 -10.30 6.34 -17.79
C LEU A 927 -9.10 5.40 -17.89
N GLY A 928 -8.34 5.23 -16.82
CA GLY A 928 -7.32 4.18 -16.69
C GLY A 928 -7.36 3.57 -15.30
N LEU A 929 -8.05 2.45 -15.12
CA LEU A 929 -8.25 1.84 -13.79
C LEU A 929 -7.80 0.38 -13.74
N ILE A 930 -7.30 -0.01 -12.58
CA ILE A 930 -7.05 -1.41 -12.23
C ILE A 930 -8.31 -2.02 -11.60
N GLY A 931 -8.56 -3.30 -11.86
CA GLY A 931 -9.60 -4.08 -11.20
C GLY A 931 -9.16 -5.53 -10.98
N THR A 932 -10.00 -6.33 -10.33
CA THR A 932 -9.82 -7.79 -10.35
C THR A 932 -10.10 -8.34 -11.75
N ASN A 933 -9.56 -9.51 -12.09
CA ASN A 933 -9.90 -10.21 -13.34
C ASN A 933 -11.42 -10.41 -13.53
N THR A 934 -12.19 -10.42 -12.43
CA THR A 934 -13.65 -10.48 -12.49
C THR A 934 -14.30 -9.25 -13.12
N ILE A 935 -13.62 -8.11 -13.26
CA ILE A 935 -14.17 -6.92 -13.94
C ILE A 935 -14.64 -7.23 -15.38
N ALA A 936 -14.01 -8.23 -16.00
CA ALA A 936 -14.31 -8.72 -17.34
C ALA A 936 -15.13 -10.04 -17.35
N GLN A 937 -15.63 -10.50 -16.20
CA GLN A 937 -16.30 -11.79 -16.04
C GLN A 937 -17.60 -11.69 -15.23
N GLY A 938 -18.51 -12.64 -15.46
CA GLY A 938 -19.70 -12.88 -14.63
C GLY A 938 -20.54 -11.63 -14.31
N GLU A 939 -21.08 -11.56 -13.08
CA GLU A 939 -21.95 -10.47 -12.63
C GLU A 939 -21.22 -9.14 -12.46
N THR A 940 -19.92 -9.14 -12.14
CA THR A 940 -19.10 -7.91 -12.01
C THR A 940 -19.02 -7.17 -13.35
N ARG A 941 -18.79 -7.89 -14.46
CA ARG A 941 -18.82 -7.32 -15.82
C ARG A 941 -20.18 -6.71 -16.15
N VAL A 942 -21.26 -7.44 -15.91
CA VAL A 942 -22.63 -7.02 -16.25
C VAL A 942 -23.05 -5.76 -15.50
N VAL A 943 -22.65 -5.65 -14.22
CA VAL A 943 -22.96 -4.47 -13.39
C VAL A 943 -22.05 -3.28 -13.75
N GLY A 944 -20.74 -3.50 -13.91
CA GLY A 944 -19.75 -2.43 -14.09
C GLY A 944 -19.35 -2.17 -15.53
N LEU A 945 -18.49 -3.02 -16.09
CA LEU A 945 -17.77 -2.75 -17.34
C LEU A 945 -18.67 -2.77 -18.59
N LEU A 946 -19.67 -3.63 -18.65
CA LEU A 946 -20.58 -3.72 -19.80
C LEU A 946 -21.32 -2.39 -20.04
N PRO A 947 -22.01 -1.79 -19.05
CA PRO A 947 -22.59 -0.45 -19.19
C PRO A 947 -21.59 0.63 -19.64
N ILE A 948 -20.36 0.59 -19.14
CA ILE A 948 -19.32 1.55 -19.52
C ILE A 948 -18.93 1.36 -20.99
N SER A 949 -18.72 0.13 -21.44
CA SER A 949 -18.37 -0.19 -22.83
C SER A 949 -19.44 0.20 -23.86
N THR A 950 -20.68 0.45 -23.42
CA THR A 950 -21.74 0.97 -24.30
C THR A 950 -21.68 2.49 -24.49
N ARG A 951 -21.00 3.21 -23.60
CA ARG A 951 -20.85 4.68 -23.63
C ARG A 951 -19.44 5.12 -24.01
N MET A 952 -18.44 4.37 -23.59
CA MET A 952 -17.03 4.63 -23.81
C MET A 952 -16.39 3.52 -24.63
N ARG A 953 -15.37 3.88 -25.39
CA ARG A 953 -14.54 2.92 -26.13
C ARG A 953 -13.46 2.36 -25.22
N ILE A 954 -13.39 1.04 -25.06
CA ILE A 954 -12.21 0.39 -24.48
C ILE A 954 -11.10 0.43 -25.54
N VAL A 955 -10.02 1.15 -25.27
CA VAL A 955 -8.90 1.40 -26.21
C VAL A 955 -7.69 0.53 -25.90
N ARG A 956 -7.50 0.18 -24.63
CA ARG A 956 -6.49 -0.77 -24.18
C ARG A 956 -7.02 -1.63 -23.03
N SER A 957 -6.54 -2.86 -22.91
CA SER A 957 -6.82 -3.71 -21.77
C SER A 957 -5.72 -4.73 -21.48
N VAL A 958 -5.55 -5.03 -20.19
CA VAL A 958 -4.91 -6.24 -19.67
C VAL A 958 -6.01 -7.04 -18.98
N ARG A 959 -6.31 -8.23 -19.48
CA ARG A 959 -7.42 -9.05 -18.95
C ARG A 959 -7.05 -9.76 -17.66
N SER A 960 -5.84 -10.30 -17.58
CA SER A 960 -5.35 -11.02 -16.42
C SER A 960 -3.82 -11.09 -16.43
N ALA A 961 -3.16 -10.46 -15.47
CA ALA A 961 -1.72 -10.56 -15.24
C ALA A 961 -1.43 -10.81 -13.75
N PRO A 962 -0.33 -11.51 -13.41
CA PRO A 962 0.09 -11.67 -12.01
C PRO A 962 0.45 -10.32 -11.41
N TRP A 963 0.11 -10.11 -10.13
CA TRP A 963 0.52 -8.90 -9.41
C TRP A 963 2.05 -8.80 -9.40
N PRO A 964 2.65 -7.64 -9.71
CA PRO A 964 4.11 -7.47 -9.78
C PRO A 964 4.74 -7.37 -8.39
N SER A 965 4.48 -8.34 -7.50
CA SER A 965 5.13 -8.47 -6.20
C SER A 965 5.20 -9.94 -5.76
N ARG A 966 6.33 -10.34 -5.16
CA ARG A 966 6.54 -11.72 -4.66
C ARG A 966 5.65 -12.07 -3.47
N SER A 967 5.12 -11.09 -2.74
CA SER A 967 4.34 -11.30 -1.51
C SER A 967 2.83 -11.46 -1.77
N ALA A 968 2.35 -11.14 -2.98
CA ALA A 968 0.93 -11.15 -3.33
C ALA A 968 0.60 -12.22 -4.40
N SER A 969 -0.15 -13.26 -4.01
CA SER A 969 -0.67 -14.26 -4.95
C SER A 969 -2.00 -13.81 -5.58
N LEU A 970 -1.98 -12.66 -6.27
CA LEU A 970 -3.16 -12.03 -6.86
C LEU A 970 -2.99 -11.82 -8.36
N SER A 971 -4.10 -11.83 -9.10
CA SER A 971 -4.15 -11.46 -10.51
C SER A 971 -4.98 -10.18 -10.68
N TYR A 972 -4.52 -9.26 -11.52
CA TYR A 972 -5.24 -8.02 -11.82
C TYR A 972 -5.65 -7.93 -13.29
N ALA A 973 -6.61 -7.05 -13.55
CA ALA A 973 -6.95 -6.53 -14.87
C ALA A 973 -6.71 -5.02 -14.90
N ALA A 974 -6.33 -4.48 -16.04
CA ALA A 974 -6.22 -3.03 -16.26
C ALA A 974 -7.04 -2.64 -17.49
N VAL A 975 -7.78 -1.54 -17.41
CA VAL A 975 -8.72 -1.14 -18.46
C VAL A 975 -8.57 0.35 -18.73
N TRP A 976 -8.40 0.68 -20.01
CA TRP A 976 -8.36 2.05 -20.48
C TRP A 976 -9.56 2.32 -21.40
N CYS A 977 -10.35 3.33 -21.05
CA CYS A 977 -11.53 3.73 -21.81
C CYS A 977 -11.44 5.20 -22.23
N SER A 978 -11.96 5.53 -23.40
CA SER A 978 -12.09 6.92 -23.88
C SER A 978 -13.53 7.22 -24.30
N MET A 979 -14.03 8.40 -23.96
CA MET A 979 -15.29 8.93 -24.54
C MET A 979 -15.14 9.18 -26.04
N ARG A 980 -13.96 9.62 -26.46
CA ARG A 980 -13.61 9.81 -27.87
C ARG A 980 -13.28 8.46 -28.50
N SER A 981 -13.96 8.12 -29.59
CA SER A 981 -13.63 6.93 -30.37
C SER A 981 -12.33 7.13 -31.16
N PRO A 982 -11.47 6.11 -31.28
CA PRO A 982 -10.34 6.13 -32.20
C PRO A 982 -10.78 6.40 -33.64
N SER A 983 -9.93 7.11 -34.39
CA SER A 983 -10.09 7.35 -35.82
C SER A 983 -10.12 6.04 -36.62
N GLU A 984 -10.68 6.10 -37.81
CA GLU A 984 -10.76 4.94 -38.70
C GLU A 984 -9.35 4.41 -39.03
N GLY A 985 -9.14 3.10 -38.85
CA GLY A 985 -7.83 2.46 -39.06
C GLY A 985 -6.93 2.38 -37.82
N VAL A 986 -7.27 3.07 -36.72
CA VAL A 986 -6.51 2.97 -35.46
C VAL A 986 -6.96 1.75 -34.66
N PHE A 987 -6.03 0.83 -34.36
CA PHE A 987 -6.34 -0.37 -33.59
C PHE A 987 -6.29 -0.09 -32.07
N CYS A 988 -7.13 -0.81 -31.33
CA CYS A 988 -7.05 -0.93 -29.89
C CYS A 988 -6.03 -2.02 -29.50
N VAL A 989 -5.64 -2.10 -28.23
CA VAL A 989 -4.65 -3.08 -27.75
C VAL A 989 -5.23 -3.94 -26.61
N ALA A 990 -5.44 -5.24 -26.83
CA ALA A 990 -5.88 -6.19 -25.81
C ALA A 990 -4.77 -7.19 -25.50
N ASP A 991 -4.30 -7.25 -24.25
CA ASP A 991 -3.19 -8.11 -23.81
C ASP A 991 -1.95 -7.99 -24.70
N GLY A 992 -1.60 -6.75 -25.09
CA GLY A 992 -0.49 -6.45 -26.00
C GLY A 992 -0.75 -6.75 -27.48
N VAL A 993 -1.92 -7.29 -27.83
CA VAL A 993 -2.29 -7.64 -29.21
C VAL A 993 -3.15 -6.53 -29.84
N ARG A 994 -2.81 -6.15 -31.08
CA ARG A 994 -3.56 -5.15 -31.86
C ARG A 994 -4.89 -5.73 -32.33
N VAL A 995 -6.00 -5.06 -32.01
CA VAL A 995 -7.36 -5.50 -32.30
C VAL A 995 -8.23 -4.32 -32.74
N PRO A 996 -9.14 -4.48 -33.73
CA PRO A 996 -9.99 -3.37 -34.17
C PRO A 996 -10.90 -2.84 -33.05
N LYS A 997 -11.31 -3.71 -32.13
CA LYS A 997 -12.27 -3.40 -31.07
C LYS A 997 -12.08 -4.36 -29.89
N ILE A 998 -12.14 -3.81 -28.69
CA ILE A 998 -12.16 -4.58 -27.44
C ILE A 998 -13.60 -4.65 -26.92
N SER A 999 -14.04 -5.84 -26.54
CA SER A 999 -15.36 -6.10 -25.95
C SER A 999 -15.34 -5.93 -24.42
N SER A 1000 -16.51 -6.01 -23.77
CA SER A 1000 -16.58 -5.99 -22.29
C SER A 1000 -15.95 -7.21 -21.61
N PHE A 1001 -15.56 -8.24 -22.38
CA PHE A 1001 -14.77 -9.37 -21.89
C PHE A 1001 -13.25 -9.09 -21.89
N LEU A 1002 -12.84 -7.88 -22.29
CA LEU A 1002 -11.44 -7.48 -22.51
C LEU A 1002 -10.73 -8.33 -23.58
N GLU A 1003 -11.50 -8.87 -24.51
CA GLU A 1003 -11.03 -9.63 -25.67
C GLU A 1003 -11.34 -8.89 -26.97
N ALA A 1004 -10.67 -9.27 -28.06
CA ALA A 1004 -11.00 -8.83 -29.41
C ALA A 1004 -12.48 -9.08 -29.72
N GLU A 1005 -13.22 -8.05 -30.15
CA GLU A 1005 -14.63 -8.21 -30.51
C GLU A 1005 -14.74 -8.95 -31.85
N GLY A 1006 -15.40 -10.12 -31.83
CA GLY A 1006 -15.65 -10.93 -33.00
C GLY A 1006 -16.78 -10.39 -33.91
N ARG A 1007 -17.04 -11.11 -35.01
CA ARG A 1007 -18.14 -10.79 -35.96
C ARG A 1007 -19.54 -10.98 -35.37
N VAL A 1008 -19.67 -11.86 -34.37
CA VAL A 1008 -20.93 -12.13 -33.67
C VAL A 1008 -21.01 -11.19 -32.45
N ARG A 1009 -22.10 -10.42 -32.37
CA ARG A 1009 -22.36 -9.46 -31.29
C ARG A 1009 -23.55 -9.90 -30.45
N GLY A 1010 -23.48 -9.67 -29.15
CA GLY A 1010 -24.58 -9.91 -28.21
C GLY A 1010 -24.22 -10.86 -27.07
N GLU A 1011 -25.01 -10.81 -26.01
CA GLU A 1011 -24.86 -11.71 -24.86
C GLU A 1011 -25.42 -13.10 -25.19
N PRO A 1012 -24.77 -14.17 -24.73
CA PRO A 1012 -25.37 -15.50 -24.71
C PRO A 1012 -26.74 -15.45 -24.03
N ARG A 1013 -27.73 -16.11 -24.63
CA ARG A 1013 -29.08 -16.20 -24.05
C ARG A 1013 -29.24 -17.58 -23.43
N ARG A 1014 -29.77 -17.60 -22.21
CA ARG A 1014 -30.16 -18.83 -21.52
C ARG A 1014 -31.25 -19.55 -22.32
N LEU A 1015 -31.06 -20.84 -22.56
CA LEU A 1015 -32.05 -21.67 -23.20
C LEU A 1015 -33.03 -22.16 -22.12
N HIS A 1016 -34.29 -21.71 -22.20
CA HIS A 1016 -35.32 -22.12 -21.25
C HIS A 1016 -35.53 -23.65 -21.24
N GLU A 1017 -35.28 -24.30 -22.38
CA GLU A 1017 -35.33 -25.76 -22.53
C GLU A 1017 -34.34 -26.50 -21.62
N ASN A 1018 -33.22 -25.85 -21.25
CA ASN A 1018 -32.21 -26.42 -20.35
C ASN A 1018 -32.56 -26.28 -18.86
N ALA A 1019 -33.67 -25.60 -18.54
CA ALA A 1019 -34.10 -25.46 -17.16
C ALA A 1019 -34.37 -26.83 -16.53
N ARG A 1020 -33.82 -27.05 -15.32
CA ARG A 1020 -33.95 -28.30 -14.55
C ARG A 1020 -33.25 -29.53 -15.16
N LEU A 1021 -32.30 -29.32 -16.07
CA LEU A 1021 -31.40 -30.39 -16.54
C LEU A 1021 -30.10 -30.45 -15.72
N VAL A 1022 -29.66 -29.31 -15.17
CA VAL A 1022 -28.44 -29.22 -14.35
C VAL A 1022 -28.79 -28.65 -12.99
N PHE A 1023 -28.24 -29.24 -11.94
CA PHE A 1023 -28.45 -28.81 -10.56
C PHE A 1023 -27.13 -28.68 -9.81
N GLN A 1024 -27.11 -27.77 -8.84
CA GLN A 1024 -26.09 -27.75 -7.80
C GLN A 1024 -26.38 -28.87 -6.78
N GLY A 1025 -25.32 -29.55 -6.32
CA GLY A 1025 -25.39 -30.50 -5.21
C GLY A 1025 -25.79 -29.87 -3.87
N SER A 1026 -25.88 -30.67 -2.81
CA SER A 1026 -26.39 -30.22 -1.50
C SER A 1026 -25.40 -29.31 -0.75
N ILE A 1027 -25.92 -28.27 -0.09
CA ILE A 1027 -25.15 -27.36 0.79
C ILE A 1027 -25.30 -27.86 2.24
N VAL A 1028 -24.27 -28.50 2.78
CA VAL A 1028 -24.33 -29.19 4.09
C VAL A 1028 -24.24 -28.23 5.29
N VAL A 1029 -23.25 -27.32 5.31
CA VAL A 1029 -22.93 -26.36 6.40
C VAL A 1029 -22.91 -26.99 7.80
N GLY A 1030 -21.74 -27.43 8.24
CA GLY A 1030 -21.48 -28.00 9.57
C GLY A 1030 -20.63 -29.26 9.49
N ARG A 1031 -19.42 -29.24 10.08
CA ARG A 1031 -18.47 -30.37 9.98
C ARG A 1031 -19.00 -31.66 10.61
N GLY A 1032 -19.89 -31.55 11.60
CA GLY A 1032 -20.50 -32.71 12.27
C GLY A 1032 -21.34 -33.61 11.36
N PHE A 1033 -21.76 -33.15 10.18
CA PHE A 1033 -22.43 -33.99 9.20
C PHE A 1033 -21.47 -34.91 8.44
N VAL A 1034 -20.21 -34.53 8.28
CA VAL A 1034 -19.23 -35.27 7.47
C VAL A 1034 -18.47 -36.26 8.35
N LEU A 1035 -18.24 -37.45 7.80
CA LEU A 1035 -17.61 -38.59 8.46
C LEU A 1035 -16.46 -39.11 7.60
N THR A 1036 -15.35 -39.43 8.26
CA THR A 1036 -14.30 -40.28 7.69
C THR A 1036 -14.73 -41.74 7.67
N GLU A 1037 -14.03 -42.57 6.91
CA GLU A 1037 -14.29 -44.01 6.86
C GLU A 1037 -14.18 -44.69 8.25
N PRO A 1038 -13.14 -44.43 9.08
CA PRO A 1038 -13.07 -44.98 10.43
C PRO A 1038 -14.23 -44.55 11.34
N GLU A 1039 -14.69 -43.30 11.23
CA GLU A 1039 -15.83 -42.81 12.01
C GLU A 1039 -17.14 -43.48 11.59
N ARG A 1040 -17.35 -43.70 10.29
CA ARG A 1040 -18.49 -44.45 9.76
C ARG A 1040 -18.49 -45.89 10.29
N ASP A 1041 -17.35 -46.56 10.21
CA ASP A 1041 -17.23 -47.97 10.62
C ASP A 1041 -17.46 -48.13 12.11
N SER A 1042 -16.88 -47.25 12.93
CA SER A 1042 -17.17 -47.20 14.36
C SER A 1042 -18.66 -46.98 14.65
N MET A 1043 -19.36 -46.14 13.88
CA MET A 1043 -20.82 -45.98 14.02
C MET A 1043 -21.61 -47.24 13.63
N PHE A 1044 -21.19 -47.95 12.58
CA PHE A 1044 -21.82 -49.19 12.14
C PHE A 1044 -21.55 -50.37 13.06
N GLU A 1045 -20.44 -50.36 13.79
CA GLU A 1045 -20.15 -51.32 14.87
C GLU A 1045 -20.98 -51.04 16.12
N ALA A 1046 -21.22 -49.75 16.42
CA ALA A 1046 -21.93 -49.33 17.63
C ALA A 1046 -23.47 -49.38 17.53
N PHE A 1047 -24.05 -49.57 16.35
CA PHE A 1047 -25.49 -49.52 16.13
C PHE A 1047 -25.93 -50.32 14.90
N ASP A 1048 -27.24 -50.52 14.70
CA ASP A 1048 -27.78 -51.24 13.55
C ASP A 1048 -27.34 -50.61 12.22
N ARG A 1049 -26.41 -51.31 11.55
CA ARG A 1049 -25.85 -50.94 10.25
C ARG A 1049 -26.92 -50.80 9.17
N SER A 1050 -27.93 -51.67 9.15
CA SER A 1050 -28.98 -51.63 8.13
C SER A 1050 -29.77 -50.33 8.22
N ARG A 1051 -30.12 -49.93 9.45
CA ARG A 1051 -30.82 -48.68 9.74
C ARG A 1051 -29.94 -47.46 9.51
N LEU A 1052 -28.68 -47.46 9.97
CA LEU A 1052 -27.79 -46.31 9.77
C LEU A 1052 -27.45 -46.08 8.31
N SER A 1053 -27.39 -47.13 7.47
CA SER A 1053 -27.13 -47.00 6.05
C SER A 1053 -28.19 -46.19 5.27
N GLU A 1054 -29.37 -45.98 5.86
CA GLU A 1054 -30.40 -45.10 5.29
C GLU A 1054 -30.03 -43.62 5.33
N VAL A 1055 -29.26 -43.21 6.34
CA VAL A 1055 -28.89 -41.80 6.59
C VAL A 1055 -27.39 -41.54 6.45
N VAL A 1056 -26.53 -42.53 6.63
CA VAL A 1056 -25.08 -42.42 6.44
C VAL A 1056 -24.74 -42.89 5.03
N VAL A 1057 -24.49 -41.94 4.13
CA VAL A 1057 -24.31 -42.20 2.70
C VAL A 1057 -23.00 -41.61 2.18
N PRO A 1058 -22.45 -42.11 1.06
CA PRO A 1058 -21.27 -41.53 0.43
C PRO A 1058 -21.46 -40.03 0.12
N TYR A 1059 -20.40 -39.23 0.30
CA TYR A 1059 -20.42 -37.80 0.03
C TYR A 1059 -19.34 -37.44 -0.99
N LEU A 1060 -19.77 -37.18 -2.22
CA LEU A 1060 -18.87 -36.93 -3.34
C LEU A 1060 -18.55 -35.44 -3.46
N THR A 1061 -17.27 -35.11 -3.48
CA THR A 1061 -16.76 -33.74 -3.63
C THR A 1061 -16.07 -33.52 -4.98
N GLY A 1062 -15.77 -32.27 -5.32
CA GLY A 1062 -15.01 -31.94 -6.53
C GLY A 1062 -13.56 -32.45 -6.49
N GLU A 1063 -12.98 -32.60 -5.29
CA GLU A 1063 -11.66 -33.21 -5.11
C GLU A 1063 -11.70 -34.71 -5.44
N ASP A 1064 -12.71 -35.42 -4.93
CA ASP A 1064 -12.90 -36.85 -5.23
C ASP A 1064 -13.06 -37.08 -6.73
N LEU A 1065 -13.86 -36.24 -7.39
CA LEU A 1065 -14.13 -36.35 -8.82
C LEU A 1065 -12.88 -36.14 -9.68
N ASN A 1066 -12.02 -35.19 -9.31
CA ASN A 1066 -10.85 -34.83 -10.13
C ASN A 1066 -9.58 -35.62 -9.78
N SER A 1067 -9.46 -36.15 -8.56
CA SER A 1067 -8.22 -36.74 -8.07
C SER A 1067 -8.23 -38.27 -8.02
N ARG A 1068 -9.40 -38.91 -8.14
CA ARG A 1068 -9.53 -40.39 -8.06
C ARG A 1068 -9.92 -40.99 -9.40
N PRO A 1069 -9.25 -42.05 -9.88
CA PRO A 1069 -9.52 -42.65 -11.18
C PRO A 1069 -10.89 -43.34 -11.27
N ASP A 1070 -11.46 -43.73 -10.14
CA ASP A 1070 -12.78 -44.35 -10.04
C ASP A 1070 -13.89 -43.38 -9.60
N SER A 1071 -13.54 -42.11 -9.37
CA SER A 1071 -14.43 -41.05 -8.87
C SER A 1071 -15.21 -41.44 -7.61
N SER A 1072 -14.68 -42.36 -6.78
CA SER A 1072 -15.35 -42.77 -5.54
C SER A 1072 -15.25 -41.70 -4.46
N ALA A 1073 -16.29 -41.59 -3.62
CA ALA A 1073 -16.27 -40.67 -2.49
C ALA A 1073 -15.23 -41.12 -1.45
N SER A 1074 -14.36 -40.21 -1.00
CA SER A 1074 -13.41 -40.46 0.10
C SER A 1074 -14.03 -40.37 1.50
N ARG A 1075 -15.28 -39.91 1.59
CA ARG A 1075 -15.93 -39.53 2.84
C ARG A 1075 -17.44 -39.79 2.79
N PHE A 1076 -18.06 -39.77 3.96
CA PHE A 1076 -19.49 -40.04 4.16
C PHE A 1076 -20.18 -38.82 4.77
N VAL A 1077 -21.51 -38.76 4.64
CA VAL A 1077 -22.31 -37.71 5.25
C VAL A 1077 -23.56 -38.29 5.90
N VAL A 1078 -23.93 -37.71 7.04
CA VAL A 1078 -25.22 -37.94 7.69
C VAL A 1078 -26.28 -37.07 7.01
N ASN A 1079 -27.23 -37.68 6.31
CA ASN A 1079 -28.29 -37.01 5.59
C ASN A 1079 -29.68 -37.45 6.11
N PHE A 1080 -30.24 -36.65 7.02
CA PHE A 1080 -31.62 -36.84 7.50
C PHE A 1080 -32.70 -36.37 6.52
N ARG A 1081 -32.33 -35.80 5.35
CA ARG A 1081 -33.27 -35.32 4.32
C ARG A 1081 -34.37 -34.41 4.91
N ASP A 1082 -35.63 -34.81 4.75
CA ASP A 1082 -36.81 -34.10 5.22
C ASP A 1082 -37.38 -34.67 6.53
N LEU A 1083 -36.66 -35.56 7.21
CA LEU A 1083 -37.11 -36.15 8.47
C LEU A 1083 -37.41 -35.08 9.52
N THR A 1084 -38.50 -35.30 10.25
CA THR A 1084 -38.81 -34.54 11.47
C THR A 1084 -37.72 -34.78 12.52
N LEU A 1085 -37.61 -33.87 13.49
CA LEU A 1085 -36.64 -34.00 14.56
C LEU A 1085 -36.82 -35.34 15.31
N ASP A 1086 -38.06 -35.71 15.60
CA ASP A 1086 -38.39 -36.96 16.31
C ASP A 1086 -37.98 -38.20 15.51
N ALA A 1087 -38.16 -38.18 14.19
CA ALA A 1087 -37.73 -39.28 13.32
C ALA A 1087 -36.20 -39.35 13.21
N ALA A 1088 -35.51 -38.20 13.16
CA ALA A 1088 -34.05 -38.15 13.10
C ALA A 1088 -33.39 -38.70 14.37
N GLN A 1089 -34.00 -38.49 15.56
CA GLN A 1089 -33.53 -39.01 16.84
C GLN A 1089 -33.38 -40.54 16.86
N LEU A 1090 -34.19 -41.25 16.07
CA LEU A 1090 -34.20 -42.71 16.05
C LEU A 1090 -32.95 -43.33 15.40
N TYR A 1091 -32.08 -42.52 14.78
CA TYR A 1091 -30.81 -42.95 14.19
C TYR A 1091 -29.61 -42.86 15.15
N GLY A 1092 -29.88 -42.73 16.46
CA GLY A 1092 -28.91 -42.94 17.54
C GLY A 1092 -27.58 -42.20 17.34
N PRO A 1093 -26.44 -42.89 17.11
CA PRO A 1093 -25.12 -42.26 17.00
C PRO A 1093 -25.02 -41.16 15.93
N ALA A 1094 -25.71 -41.31 14.80
CA ALA A 1094 -25.68 -40.31 13.73
C ALA A 1094 -26.37 -39.01 14.18
N PHE A 1095 -27.48 -39.11 14.91
CA PHE A 1095 -28.18 -37.94 15.45
C PHE A 1095 -27.37 -37.28 16.55
N GLU A 1096 -26.80 -38.09 17.45
CA GLU A 1096 -25.99 -37.61 18.57
C GLU A 1096 -24.77 -36.82 18.12
N ARG A 1097 -24.10 -37.26 17.05
CA ARG A 1097 -23.00 -36.51 16.43
C ARG A 1097 -23.46 -35.14 15.92
N VAL A 1098 -24.55 -35.09 15.16
CA VAL A 1098 -25.06 -33.81 14.64
C VAL A 1098 -25.53 -32.91 15.79
N ARG A 1099 -26.10 -33.49 16.85
CA ARG A 1099 -26.52 -32.77 18.06
C ARG A 1099 -25.35 -32.17 18.82
N SER A 1100 -24.25 -32.89 18.98
CA SER A 1100 -23.08 -32.40 19.72
C SER A 1100 -22.21 -31.45 18.92
N LEU A 1101 -22.06 -31.67 17.61
CA LEU A 1101 -21.11 -30.92 16.78
C LEU A 1101 -21.75 -29.80 15.95
N VAL A 1102 -23.01 -29.92 15.53
CA VAL A 1102 -23.66 -28.96 14.62
C VAL A 1102 -24.60 -28.01 15.37
N ARG A 1103 -25.39 -28.53 16.32
CA ARG A 1103 -26.37 -27.71 17.04
C ARG A 1103 -25.74 -26.51 17.78
N PRO A 1104 -24.62 -26.65 18.52
CA PRO A 1104 -24.03 -25.50 19.23
C PRO A 1104 -23.58 -24.40 18.27
N GLU A 1105 -22.96 -24.76 17.15
CA GLU A 1105 -22.52 -23.80 16.15
C GLU A 1105 -23.70 -23.09 15.47
N ARG A 1106 -24.77 -23.82 15.14
CA ARG A 1106 -25.92 -23.25 14.43
C ARG A 1106 -26.86 -22.43 15.31
N GLN A 1107 -26.90 -22.72 16.61
CA GLN A 1107 -27.73 -22.01 17.59
C GLN A 1107 -26.96 -20.94 18.38
N ARG A 1108 -25.73 -20.60 17.97
CA ARG A 1108 -24.96 -19.52 18.59
C ARG A 1108 -25.68 -18.18 18.47
N LEU A 1109 -25.65 -17.40 19.55
CA LEU A 1109 -26.25 -16.07 19.63
C LEU A 1109 -25.18 -14.99 19.47
N ASN A 1110 -25.56 -13.85 18.90
CA ASN A 1110 -24.73 -12.65 18.93
C ASN A 1110 -24.95 -11.87 20.24
N SER A 1111 -24.20 -10.79 20.44
CA SER A 1111 -24.30 -9.88 21.59
C SER A 1111 -25.70 -9.28 21.79
N ALA A 1112 -26.53 -9.25 20.74
CA ALA A 1112 -27.93 -8.79 20.78
C ALA A 1112 -28.94 -9.91 21.06
N GLY A 1113 -28.49 -11.11 21.45
CA GLY A 1113 -29.36 -12.26 21.79
C GLY A 1113 -30.08 -12.89 20.60
N LYS A 1114 -29.69 -12.59 19.36
CA LYS A 1114 -30.26 -13.17 18.13
C LYS A 1114 -29.33 -14.25 17.58
N TYR A 1115 -29.89 -15.26 16.90
CA TYR A 1115 -29.07 -16.26 16.21
C TYR A 1115 -28.16 -15.60 15.17
N VAL A 1116 -26.87 -15.97 15.19
CA VAL A 1116 -25.89 -15.47 14.21
C VAL A 1116 -26.23 -15.97 12.80
N LEU A 1117 -26.74 -17.20 12.68
CA LEU A 1117 -27.18 -17.75 11.40
C LEU A 1117 -28.65 -17.43 11.13
N ARG A 1118 -28.97 -17.16 9.85
CA ARG A 1118 -30.34 -16.89 9.42
C ARG A 1118 -31.20 -18.16 9.45
N LYS A 1119 -32.50 -18.00 9.74
CA LYS A 1119 -33.50 -19.06 9.62
C LYS A 1119 -33.50 -19.65 8.19
N PRO A 1120 -33.76 -20.96 8.01
CA PRO A 1120 -34.18 -21.92 9.03
C PRO A 1120 -33.02 -22.66 9.74
N LEU A 1121 -31.74 -22.30 9.49
CA LEU A 1121 -30.60 -23.09 9.98
C LEU A 1121 -30.56 -23.32 11.51
N PRO A 1122 -30.83 -22.33 12.38
CA PRO A 1122 -30.89 -22.55 13.82
C PRO A 1122 -32.09 -23.42 14.26
N GLU A 1123 -33.20 -23.36 13.53
CA GLU A 1123 -34.45 -24.06 13.84
C GLU A 1123 -34.44 -25.50 13.34
N LYS A 1124 -33.81 -25.74 12.19
CA LYS A 1124 -33.64 -27.05 11.54
C LYS A 1124 -32.17 -27.44 11.53
N TRP A 1125 -31.52 -27.37 12.70
CA TRP A 1125 -30.09 -27.58 12.86
C TRP A 1125 -29.61 -28.97 12.40
N TRP A 1126 -30.51 -29.96 12.38
CA TRP A 1126 -30.20 -31.33 11.92
C TRP A 1126 -30.34 -31.53 10.40
N GLN A 1127 -30.84 -30.55 9.64
CA GLN A 1127 -30.97 -30.66 8.18
C GLN A 1127 -29.84 -29.90 7.46
N PHE A 1128 -29.57 -30.24 6.19
CA PHE A 1128 -28.66 -29.45 5.35
C PHE A 1128 -29.22 -28.05 5.09
N ALA A 1129 -28.33 -27.10 4.77
CA ALA A 1129 -28.70 -25.72 4.44
C ALA A 1129 -29.50 -25.65 3.13
N GLU A 1130 -29.05 -26.38 2.11
CA GLU A 1130 -29.81 -26.67 0.88
C GLU A 1130 -29.73 -28.16 0.62
N LYS A 1131 -30.89 -28.81 0.50
CA LYS A 1131 -31.00 -30.26 0.34
C LYS A 1131 -30.91 -30.69 -1.12
N SER A 1132 -31.17 -29.76 -2.05
CA SER A 1132 -31.28 -30.01 -3.49
C SER A 1132 -32.37 -31.03 -3.81
N ASN A 1133 -33.54 -30.91 -3.18
CA ASN A 1133 -34.66 -31.85 -3.36
C ASN A 1133 -35.06 -32.00 -4.84
N GLY A 1134 -34.97 -30.91 -5.63
CA GLY A 1134 -35.19 -30.95 -7.08
C GLY A 1134 -34.25 -31.91 -7.81
N LEU A 1135 -32.96 -31.90 -7.49
CA LEU A 1135 -31.96 -32.82 -8.05
C LEU A 1135 -32.31 -34.27 -7.74
N TYR A 1136 -32.43 -34.62 -6.45
CA TYR A 1136 -32.65 -36.01 -6.04
C TYR A 1136 -34.02 -36.56 -6.46
N SER A 1137 -35.01 -35.70 -6.68
CA SER A 1137 -36.29 -36.11 -7.26
C SER A 1137 -36.15 -36.55 -8.72
N ARG A 1138 -35.22 -35.94 -9.47
CA ARG A 1138 -35.05 -36.11 -10.92
C ARG A 1138 -34.11 -37.25 -11.28
N ILE A 1139 -33.04 -37.44 -10.52
CA ILE A 1139 -32.10 -38.54 -10.72
C ILE A 1139 -32.59 -39.85 -10.07
N ARG A 1140 -33.76 -39.83 -9.42
CA ARG A 1140 -34.33 -41.02 -8.78
C ARG A 1140 -34.59 -42.11 -9.84
N GLY A 1141 -34.00 -43.27 -9.65
CA GLY A 1141 -34.10 -44.40 -10.58
C GLY A 1141 -33.05 -44.42 -11.69
N GLN A 1142 -32.22 -43.37 -11.81
CA GLN A 1142 -31.05 -43.40 -12.69
C GLN A 1142 -29.90 -44.12 -12.00
N SER A 1143 -29.23 -45.02 -12.73
CA SER A 1143 -28.07 -45.76 -12.21
C SER A 1143 -26.81 -44.88 -12.14
N HIS A 1144 -26.71 -43.91 -13.03
CA HIS A 1144 -25.59 -42.98 -13.17
C HIS A 1144 -26.11 -41.57 -13.43
N VAL A 1145 -25.22 -40.60 -13.27
CA VAL A 1145 -25.42 -39.20 -13.64
C VAL A 1145 -24.12 -38.68 -14.24
N ILE A 1146 -24.19 -37.61 -15.02
CA ILE A 1146 -23.00 -36.84 -15.39
C ILE A 1146 -22.78 -35.75 -14.34
N ALA A 1147 -21.56 -35.63 -13.84
CA ALA A 1147 -21.18 -34.60 -12.88
C ALA A 1147 -19.87 -33.93 -13.27
N MET A 1148 -19.71 -32.67 -12.90
CA MET A 1148 -18.46 -31.94 -13.04
C MET A 1148 -18.22 -31.04 -11.82
N SER A 1149 -16.96 -30.78 -11.49
CA SER A 1149 -16.64 -29.81 -10.45
C SER A 1149 -16.93 -28.40 -10.94
N PHE A 1150 -17.61 -27.59 -10.12
CA PHE A 1150 -17.76 -26.16 -10.39
C PHE A 1150 -16.41 -25.47 -10.44
N VAL A 1151 -15.44 -25.84 -9.60
CA VAL A 1151 -14.10 -25.23 -9.63
C VAL A 1151 -13.08 -26.27 -10.05
N SER A 1152 -12.44 -26.08 -11.20
CA SER A 1152 -11.38 -26.97 -11.69
C SER A 1152 -10.49 -26.29 -12.74
N LYS A 1153 -9.29 -26.84 -12.98
CA LYS A 1153 -8.43 -26.40 -14.09
C LYS A 1153 -8.89 -26.94 -15.45
N ALA A 1154 -9.54 -28.10 -15.46
CA ALA A 1154 -9.77 -28.87 -16.69
C ALA A 1154 -11.23 -28.86 -17.19
N VAL A 1155 -12.22 -28.50 -16.36
CA VAL A 1155 -13.65 -28.45 -16.74
C VAL A 1155 -14.12 -29.79 -17.36
N VAL A 1156 -13.77 -30.90 -16.72
CA VAL A 1156 -14.03 -32.25 -17.25
C VAL A 1156 -15.30 -32.82 -16.62
N PRO A 1157 -16.32 -33.19 -17.42
CA PRO A 1157 -17.47 -33.94 -16.94
C PRO A 1157 -17.14 -35.44 -16.83
N MET A 1158 -17.75 -36.11 -15.87
CA MET A 1158 -17.61 -37.54 -15.66
C MET A 1158 -18.96 -38.20 -15.45
N ARG A 1159 -19.17 -39.35 -16.09
CA ARG A 1159 -20.33 -40.21 -15.83
C ARG A 1159 -20.04 -41.08 -14.61
N ILE A 1160 -20.75 -40.83 -13.51
CA ILE A 1160 -20.49 -41.44 -12.21
C ILE A 1160 -21.73 -42.20 -11.69
N PRO A 1161 -21.55 -43.22 -10.84
CA PRO A 1161 -22.67 -43.90 -10.20
C PRO A 1161 -23.50 -42.93 -9.35
N ASN A 1162 -24.82 -43.05 -9.43
CA ASN A 1162 -25.75 -42.27 -8.61
C ASN A 1162 -25.83 -42.85 -7.18
N ARG A 1163 -24.77 -42.63 -6.38
CA ARG A 1163 -24.63 -43.18 -5.04
C ARG A 1163 -24.34 -42.07 -4.03
N GLY A 1164 -25.34 -41.76 -3.20
CA GLY A 1164 -25.17 -40.87 -2.04
C GLY A 1164 -25.51 -39.41 -2.32
N VAL A 1165 -24.71 -38.50 -1.76
CA VAL A 1165 -24.93 -37.05 -1.78
C VAL A 1165 -23.82 -36.36 -2.56
N PHE A 1166 -24.19 -35.49 -3.47
CA PHE A 1166 -23.27 -34.64 -4.22
C PHE A 1166 -23.04 -33.32 -3.49
N SER A 1167 -21.79 -32.88 -3.36
CA SER A 1167 -21.45 -31.57 -2.79
C SER A 1167 -21.97 -30.42 -3.65
N HIS A 1168 -22.36 -29.31 -3.02
CA HIS A 1168 -22.69 -28.04 -3.69
C HIS A 1168 -21.59 -27.47 -4.62
N LYS A 1169 -20.37 -28.02 -4.58
CA LYS A 1169 -19.29 -27.70 -5.52
C LYS A 1169 -19.32 -28.54 -6.79
N LEU A 1170 -20.37 -29.33 -7.01
CA LEU A 1170 -20.59 -30.12 -8.22
C LEU A 1170 -21.80 -29.59 -8.99
N ALA A 1171 -21.66 -29.49 -10.32
CA ALA A 1171 -22.78 -29.45 -11.25
C ALA A 1171 -23.18 -30.89 -11.56
N VAL A 1172 -24.44 -31.24 -11.32
CA VAL A 1172 -24.99 -32.57 -11.57
C VAL A 1172 -26.03 -32.46 -12.68
N PHE A 1173 -25.75 -33.10 -13.80
CA PHE A 1173 -26.62 -33.19 -14.96
C PHE A 1173 -27.54 -34.41 -14.77
N VAL A 1174 -28.83 -34.21 -14.99
CA VAL A 1174 -29.86 -35.27 -14.95
C VAL A 1174 -29.84 -36.02 -16.28
N ASP A 1175 -28.69 -36.58 -16.61
CA ASP A 1175 -28.42 -37.30 -17.84
C ASP A 1175 -27.31 -38.32 -17.58
N ASP A 1176 -27.40 -39.48 -18.20
CA ASP A 1176 -26.38 -40.54 -18.13
C ASP A 1176 -25.98 -41.09 -19.51
N SER A 1177 -26.34 -40.38 -20.58
CA SER A 1177 -26.02 -40.77 -21.96
C SER A 1177 -24.55 -40.50 -22.28
N TYR A 1178 -23.96 -41.42 -23.05
CA TYR A 1178 -22.61 -41.22 -23.59
C TYR A 1178 -22.55 -40.09 -24.61
N GLU A 1179 -23.67 -39.78 -25.27
CA GLU A 1179 -23.79 -38.68 -26.24
C GLU A 1179 -23.61 -37.32 -25.57
N ASN A 1180 -24.38 -37.04 -24.51
CA ASN A 1180 -24.24 -35.78 -23.77
C ASN A 1180 -22.92 -35.70 -23.01
N LEU A 1181 -22.39 -36.82 -22.52
CA LEU A 1181 -21.02 -36.85 -21.98
C LEU A 1181 -20.00 -36.44 -23.04
N GLY A 1182 -20.12 -36.94 -24.27
CA GLY A 1182 -19.26 -36.59 -25.40
C GLY A 1182 -19.36 -35.10 -25.78
N LEU A 1183 -20.58 -34.56 -25.83
CA LEU A 1183 -20.81 -33.14 -26.08
C LEU A 1183 -20.17 -32.26 -25.01
N LEU A 1184 -20.41 -32.56 -23.73
CA LEU A 1184 -19.86 -31.81 -22.59
C LEU A 1184 -18.34 -31.95 -22.50
N SER A 1185 -17.78 -33.08 -22.95
CA SER A 1185 -16.32 -33.32 -23.00
C SER A 1185 -15.66 -32.71 -24.24
N SER A 1186 -16.43 -32.13 -25.17
CA SER A 1186 -15.89 -31.57 -26.40
C SER A 1186 -15.11 -30.28 -26.15
N SER A 1187 -14.10 -30.02 -26.99
CA SER A 1187 -13.37 -28.75 -26.94
C SER A 1187 -14.28 -27.54 -27.18
N VAL A 1188 -15.37 -27.69 -27.93
CA VAL A 1188 -16.34 -26.61 -28.16
C VAL A 1188 -17.04 -26.23 -26.86
N HIS A 1189 -17.55 -27.20 -26.10
CA HIS A 1189 -18.17 -26.91 -24.80
C HIS A 1189 -17.16 -26.38 -23.80
N GLN A 1190 -15.96 -26.96 -23.76
CA GLN A 1190 -14.90 -26.55 -22.85
C GLN A 1190 -14.50 -25.09 -23.08
N LEU A 1191 -14.25 -24.69 -24.33
CA LEU A 1191 -13.93 -23.30 -24.68
C LEU A 1191 -15.10 -22.35 -24.35
N TRP A 1192 -16.33 -22.74 -24.69
CA TRP A 1192 -17.53 -21.95 -24.37
C TRP A 1192 -17.69 -21.70 -22.86
N ALA A 1193 -17.54 -22.76 -22.06
CA ALA A 1193 -17.64 -22.69 -20.62
C ALA A 1193 -16.51 -21.85 -20.00
N ILE A 1194 -15.27 -21.99 -20.49
CA ILE A 1194 -14.11 -21.20 -20.05
C ILE A 1194 -14.32 -19.72 -20.34
N SER A 1195 -14.83 -19.38 -21.54
CA SER A 1195 -15.01 -17.98 -21.95
C SER A 1195 -16.12 -17.26 -21.19
N LEU A 1196 -17.19 -17.97 -20.80
CA LEU A 1196 -18.38 -17.35 -20.20
C LEU A 1196 -18.45 -17.48 -18.67
N SER A 1197 -17.80 -18.48 -18.08
CA SER A 1197 -17.74 -18.64 -16.63
C SER A 1197 -16.69 -17.73 -16.01
N SER A 1198 -16.82 -17.43 -14.71
CA SER A 1198 -15.79 -16.70 -13.96
C SER A 1198 -14.63 -17.62 -13.57
N THR A 1199 -13.51 -17.05 -13.11
CA THR A 1199 -12.40 -17.81 -12.53
C THR A 1199 -12.28 -17.58 -11.01
N LEU A 1200 -11.68 -18.54 -10.31
CA LEU A 1200 -11.16 -18.41 -8.96
C LEU A 1200 -9.65 -18.58 -9.05
N GLU A 1201 -8.90 -17.47 -8.96
CA GLU A 1201 -7.49 -17.42 -9.34
C GLU A 1201 -7.33 -17.83 -10.82
N ASP A 1202 -6.60 -18.91 -11.09
CA ASP A 1202 -6.37 -19.51 -12.42
C ASP A 1202 -7.34 -20.66 -12.76
N ARG A 1203 -8.25 -21.03 -11.84
CA ARG A 1203 -9.19 -22.14 -12.02
C ARG A 1203 -10.54 -21.65 -12.53
N VAL A 1204 -11.14 -22.37 -13.47
CA VAL A 1204 -12.48 -22.06 -14.00
C VAL A 1204 -13.51 -22.38 -12.93
N SER A 1205 -14.41 -21.43 -12.67
CA SER A 1205 -15.59 -21.57 -11.82
C SER A 1205 -16.84 -21.75 -12.70
N TYR A 1206 -17.03 -22.95 -13.24
CA TYR A 1206 -18.13 -23.33 -14.12
C TYR A 1206 -19.49 -22.90 -13.59
N SER A 1207 -20.25 -22.21 -14.43
CA SER A 1207 -21.59 -21.73 -14.13
C SER A 1207 -22.58 -22.31 -15.15
N PRO A 1208 -23.44 -23.28 -14.76
CA PRO A 1208 -24.44 -23.83 -15.67
C PRO A 1208 -25.37 -22.74 -16.20
N SER A 1209 -25.65 -21.71 -15.41
CA SER A 1209 -26.54 -20.62 -15.81
C SER A 1209 -25.91 -19.66 -16.81
N ASP A 1210 -24.58 -19.64 -16.92
CA ASP A 1210 -23.88 -18.81 -17.91
C ASP A 1210 -23.47 -19.64 -19.14
N SER A 1211 -23.39 -20.97 -18.99
CA SER A 1211 -23.02 -21.91 -20.05
C SER A 1211 -24.21 -22.43 -20.86
N PHE A 1212 -25.46 -22.37 -20.34
CA PHE A 1212 -26.66 -22.97 -20.95
C PHE A 1212 -27.91 -22.08 -20.98
#